data_AF-A0AA92V8E0-F1
#
_entry.id   AF-A0AA92V8E0-F1
#
_cell.length_a   1.000
_cell.length_b   1.000
_cell.length_c   1.000
_cell.angle_alpha   90.00
_cell.angle_beta   90.00
_cell.angle_gamma   90.00
#
_symmetry.space_group_name_H-M   'P 1'
#
loop_
_entity.id
_entity.type
_entity.pdbx_description
1 polymer ?
#
loop_
_entity_poly.entity_id
_entity_poly.type
_entity_poly.pdbx_seq_one_letter_code
_entity_poly.pdbx_strand_id
1 'polypeptide(L)'
;MAFVMSIFFAGCSDDDYSPSTTPLLDENSVVTGSADVTASSAIFHGTVKGLESQSSGSYTVGFMYGDAEDNLSEKVTGESTSEFSASISGTPGQVVYYQAFVTLQGHVTYTGTVSSAVLTDSKAITGEVKDLTATTVTFQASLEKAPADAVSGIILSPDTKTEKIRKGVRIQADGINDNYEVKTEGLLPNTTYHYTAYLDLGNGVVYGEEREFTTPESNFDPDNDLVDLGLSTKWARYNVGATSETEFGGLFGFGDMTGFKTSVLMEDYASADIYKTDRDVANKAYGSWLTMPTVEEFEELFNECKKEWVEQAGVAGYKLTGPNGNSIFLPAAGSRTQQTVSGQGINGLYLSGSINPADKQFALGYSFDRNSDRRTSTPVYQALAIRPVSVAKNVKFVKEKLYNTWEFDLKPDESHYKFVGPVFFYGKDASWASYTNNQPVVGETTGWDAEYANIKSWAITDPSHCNGTMTFYQDEDGNDKVKVHQVQADGSYKDSEGTFTVDEKNKTITMTIDPLNAVEYIGGITRTDETKIKVMSLSDEALQLGVIRSSDGQLMIYNYVTSDVKNGYVAKLTAWGDGGNWDGASTVVSGGSKAVGQYTVKLKQLKPAPMVRFTSLIWKALLQNTLKHWFALMLSRLMDRI
;
A
#
# COMPACT_ATOMS: atom_id res chain seq x y z
N MET A 1 10.36 -32.51 13.04
CA MET A 1 9.90 -33.41 11.95
C MET A 1 9.45 -34.72 12.56
N ALA A 2 8.15 -34.86 12.81
CA ALA A 2 7.51 -36.13 13.11
C ALA A 2 6.36 -36.30 12.12
N PHE A 3 6.42 -37.36 11.31
CA PHE A 3 5.40 -37.71 10.34
C PHE A 3 4.40 -38.61 11.08
N VAL A 4 3.18 -38.14 11.33
CA VAL A 4 2.15 -38.93 12.02
C VAL A 4 1.08 -39.33 11.01
N MET A 5 1.03 -40.64 10.75
CA MET A 5 0.01 -41.32 9.95
C MET A 5 -1.20 -41.59 10.86
N SER A 6 -2.33 -40.94 10.60
CA SER A 6 -3.61 -41.23 11.26
C SER A 6 -4.29 -42.42 10.56
N ILE A 7 -4.36 -43.56 11.24
CA ILE A 7 -5.14 -44.73 10.82
C ILE A 7 -6.43 -44.74 11.66
N PHE A 8 -7.58 -44.57 11.01
CA PHE A 8 -8.89 -44.86 11.60
C PHE A 8 -9.37 -46.24 11.11
N PHE A 9 -9.83 -47.08 12.04
CA PHE A 9 -10.65 -48.25 11.74
C PHE A 9 -11.85 -48.25 12.66
N ALA A 10 -13.05 -48.10 12.09
CA ALA A 10 -14.27 -48.79 12.53
C ALA A 10 -15.42 -48.61 11.52
N GLY A 11 -15.94 -49.74 11.01
CA GLY A 11 -17.38 -49.95 10.78
C GLY A 11 -17.99 -49.44 9.47
N CYS A 12 -18.18 -50.38 8.54
CA CYS A 12 -18.85 -50.32 7.23
C CYS A 12 -20.02 -49.33 7.05
N SER A 13 -19.88 -48.39 6.11
CA SER A 13 -20.75 -48.32 4.92
C SER A 13 -20.05 -47.55 3.80
N ASP A 14 -20.11 -48.14 2.62
CA ASP A 14 -19.55 -47.75 1.33
C ASP A 14 -20.11 -46.38 0.90
N ASP A 15 -19.28 -45.33 0.96
CA ASP A 15 -19.31 -44.13 0.10
C ASP A 15 -18.10 -43.23 0.48
N ASP A 16 -17.09 -43.23 -0.41
CA ASP A 16 -15.89 -42.39 -0.51
C ASP A 16 -15.58 -41.39 0.63
N TYR A 17 -14.95 -41.87 1.71
CA TYR A 17 -14.14 -41.01 2.57
C TYR A 17 -12.72 -40.93 2.04
N SER A 18 -12.41 -39.87 1.30
CA SER A 18 -11.03 -39.43 1.16
C SER A 18 -10.56 -38.94 2.53
N PRO A 19 -9.59 -39.60 3.21
CA PRO A 19 -9.06 -39.08 4.45
C PRO A 19 -8.44 -37.70 4.18
N SER A 20 -8.92 -36.68 4.89
CA SER A 20 -8.30 -35.34 4.84
C SER A 20 -6.83 -35.49 5.23
N THR A 21 -5.94 -35.22 4.28
CA THR A 21 -4.48 -35.22 4.50
C THR A 21 -3.99 -33.93 5.15
N THR A 22 -4.88 -32.94 5.29
CA THR A 22 -4.61 -31.68 5.98
C THR A 22 -4.90 -31.86 7.48
N PRO A 23 -3.92 -31.60 8.38
CA PRO A 23 -4.14 -31.59 9.81
C PRO A 23 -5.25 -30.60 10.18
N LEU A 24 -6.15 -30.99 11.10
CA LEU A 24 -7.22 -30.12 11.58
C LEU A 24 -6.67 -28.94 12.38
N LEU A 25 -5.59 -29.18 13.14
CA LEU A 25 -4.88 -28.20 13.95
C LEU A 25 -3.40 -28.26 13.60
N ASP A 26 -2.72 -27.14 13.77
CA ASP A 26 -1.27 -26.99 13.73
C ASP A 26 -0.73 -26.52 15.09
N GLU A 27 0.59 -26.34 15.17
CA GLU A 27 1.27 -25.87 16.38
C GLU A 27 0.90 -24.45 16.82
N ASN A 28 0.29 -23.64 15.94
CA ASN A 28 -0.13 -22.26 16.21
C ASN A 28 -1.63 -22.15 16.48
N SER A 29 -2.34 -23.28 16.45
CA SER A 29 -3.79 -23.30 16.57
C SER A 29 -4.26 -23.06 18.01
N VAL A 30 -3.42 -23.33 19.01
CA VAL A 30 -3.73 -23.12 20.43
C VAL A 30 -2.90 -21.96 20.97
N VAL A 31 -3.55 -20.97 21.57
CA VAL A 31 -2.90 -19.79 22.13
C VAL A 31 -3.19 -19.72 23.62
N THR A 32 -2.12 -19.74 24.42
CA THR A 32 -2.18 -19.40 25.85
C THR A 32 -2.37 -17.88 25.98
N GLY A 33 -3.46 -17.47 26.61
CA GLY A 33 -3.82 -16.08 26.84
C GLY A 33 -3.36 -15.57 28.19
N SER A 34 -3.93 -14.42 28.57
CA SER A 34 -3.66 -13.76 29.85
C SER A 34 -4.32 -14.47 31.04
N ALA A 35 -4.10 -13.93 32.24
CA ALA A 35 -4.72 -14.42 33.47
C ALA A 35 -5.33 -13.27 34.27
N ASP A 36 -6.50 -13.48 34.86
CA ASP A 36 -7.05 -12.62 35.89
C ASP A 36 -6.78 -13.22 37.26
N VAL A 37 -6.13 -12.47 38.15
CA VAL A 37 -5.66 -12.98 39.44
C VAL A 37 -6.31 -12.28 40.63
N THR A 38 -6.44 -13.03 41.70
CA THR A 38 -6.63 -12.53 43.06
C THR A 38 -5.51 -13.08 43.95
N ALA A 39 -5.47 -12.70 45.22
CA ALA A 39 -4.52 -13.28 46.16
C ALA A 39 -4.69 -14.79 46.38
N SER A 40 -5.80 -15.40 45.96
CA SER A 40 -6.06 -16.83 46.19
C SER A 40 -6.54 -17.61 44.98
N SER A 41 -6.63 -16.98 43.80
CA SER A 41 -7.12 -17.65 42.59
C SER A 41 -6.57 -17.02 41.32
N ALA A 42 -6.47 -17.81 40.26
CA ALA A 42 -6.23 -17.32 38.91
C ALA A 42 -7.29 -17.88 37.96
N ILE A 43 -7.74 -17.06 37.02
CA ILE A 43 -8.55 -17.46 35.87
C ILE A 43 -7.65 -17.31 34.64
N PHE A 44 -7.34 -18.43 33.99
CA PHE A 44 -6.54 -18.45 32.77
C PHE A 44 -7.43 -18.34 31.55
N HIS A 45 -6.99 -17.59 30.54
CA HIS A 45 -7.67 -17.42 29.27
C HIS A 45 -6.90 -18.09 28.13
N GLY A 46 -7.63 -18.61 27.15
CA GLY A 46 -7.04 -19.36 26.04
C GLY A 46 -7.95 -19.35 24.82
N THR A 47 -7.35 -19.51 23.64
CA THR A 47 -8.09 -19.59 22.39
C THR A 47 -7.60 -20.73 21.53
N VAL A 48 -8.51 -21.32 20.74
CA VAL A 48 -8.19 -22.30 19.72
C VAL A 48 -8.87 -21.95 18.38
N LYS A 49 -8.11 -22.02 17.29
CA LYS A 49 -8.59 -21.86 15.90
C LYS A 49 -8.74 -23.22 15.23
N GLY A 50 -9.62 -23.34 14.22
CA GLY A 50 -9.76 -24.56 13.40
C GLY A 50 -10.77 -25.59 13.91
N LEU A 51 -11.51 -25.27 14.98
CA LEU A 51 -12.54 -26.14 15.57
C LEU A 51 -13.97 -25.66 15.32
N GLU A 52 -14.16 -24.69 14.44
CA GLU A 52 -15.44 -23.98 14.24
C GLU A 52 -16.56 -24.91 13.75
N SER A 53 -16.20 -26.02 13.10
CA SER A 53 -17.14 -27.03 12.58
C SER A 53 -17.18 -28.32 13.41
N GLN A 54 -16.48 -28.38 14.55
CA GLN A 54 -16.41 -29.57 15.39
C GLN A 54 -17.43 -29.53 16.53
N SER A 55 -17.99 -30.68 16.88
CA SER A 55 -18.86 -30.77 18.06
C SER A 55 -18.04 -30.60 19.34
N SER A 56 -18.59 -29.94 20.36
CA SER A 56 -17.91 -29.71 21.64
C SER A 56 -17.54 -30.99 22.40
N GLY A 57 -18.15 -32.13 22.04
CA GLY A 57 -17.77 -33.45 22.57
C GLY A 57 -16.59 -34.12 21.84
N SER A 58 -16.16 -33.57 20.70
CA SER A 58 -15.06 -34.11 19.89
C SER A 58 -13.68 -33.66 20.38
N TYR A 59 -13.62 -32.72 21.33
CA TYR A 59 -12.38 -32.18 21.87
C TYR A 59 -12.55 -31.70 23.32
N THR A 60 -11.43 -31.60 24.03
CA THR A 60 -11.37 -31.03 25.39
C THR A 60 -10.31 -29.94 25.41
N VAL A 61 -10.66 -28.79 25.98
CA VAL A 61 -9.75 -27.66 26.16
C VAL A 61 -9.48 -27.42 27.65
N GLY A 62 -8.38 -26.75 27.96
CA GLY A 62 -8.02 -26.42 29.33
C GLY A 62 -6.60 -25.92 29.46
N PHE A 63 -6.07 -25.98 30.69
CA PHE A 63 -4.72 -25.54 31.00
C PHE A 63 -3.96 -26.61 31.75
N MET A 64 -2.72 -26.83 31.34
CA MET A 64 -1.70 -27.49 32.15
C MET A 64 -1.03 -26.43 33.00
N TYR A 65 -0.79 -26.69 34.27
CA TYR A 65 -0.17 -25.71 35.17
C TYR A 65 0.73 -26.37 36.22
N GLY A 66 1.61 -25.56 36.81
CA GLY A 66 2.55 -26.00 37.82
C GLY A 66 3.35 -24.85 38.42
N ASP A 67 4.38 -25.23 39.18
CA ASP A 67 5.26 -24.38 39.96
C ASP A 67 6.60 -24.04 39.26
N ALA A 68 6.84 -24.59 38.07
CA ALA A 68 7.96 -24.22 37.20
C ALA A 68 7.58 -24.28 35.72
N GLU A 69 8.27 -23.50 34.89
CA GLU A 69 8.04 -23.39 33.44
C GLU A 69 8.20 -24.74 32.71
N ASP A 70 9.13 -25.58 33.17
CA ASP A 70 9.42 -26.90 32.62
C ASP A 70 8.67 -28.06 33.32
N ASN A 71 7.82 -27.75 34.30
CA ASN A 71 7.08 -28.73 35.08
C ASN A 71 5.61 -28.33 35.31
N LEU A 72 4.76 -28.64 34.32
CA LEU A 72 3.30 -28.41 34.37
C LEU A 72 2.56 -29.71 34.73
N SER A 73 2.60 -30.12 36.00
CA SER A 73 2.10 -31.42 36.47
C SER A 73 0.58 -31.51 36.65
N GLU A 74 -0.12 -30.37 36.73
CA GLU A 74 -1.55 -30.31 37.01
C GLU A 74 -2.35 -29.93 35.76
N LYS A 75 -3.65 -30.27 35.76
CA LYS A 75 -4.58 -29.96 34.66
C LYS A 75 -5.90 -29.43 35.19
N VAL A 76 -6.42 -28.40 34.53
CA VAL A 76 -7.78 -27.90 34.72
C VAL A 76 -8.47 -27.81 33.36
N THR A 77 -9.70 -28.31 33.26
CA THR A 77 -10.50 -28.27 32.02
C THR A 77 -11.32 -27.00 31.96
N GLY A 78 -11.37 -26.36 30.79
CA GLY A 78 -12.29 -25.27 30.48
C GLY A 78 -13.53 -25.75 29.75
N GLU A 79 -14.45 -24.84 29.46
CA GLU A 79 -15.57 -25.11 28.56
C GLU A 79 -15.07 -25.31 27.12
N SER A 80 -15.54 -26.34 26.42
CA SER A 80 -15.14 -26.67 25.05
C SER A 80 -15.71 -25.68 24.03
N THR A 81 -15.10 -24.50 23.99
CA THR A 81 -15.38 -23.37 23.09
C THR A 81 -14.08 -22.88 22.45
N SER A 82 -14.18 -22.07 21.38
CA SER A 82 -13.01 -21.49 20.70
C SER A 82 -12.26 -20.46 21.54
N GLU A 83 -12.96 -19.80 22.47
CA GLU A 83 -12.40 -18.96 23.53
C GLU A 83 -12.82 -19.60 24.85
N PHE A 84 -11.87 -20.01 25.69
CA PHE A 84 -12.14 -20.77 26.90
C PHE A 84 -11.35 -20.22 28.08
N SER A 85 -11.86 -20.48 29.27
CA SER A 85 -11.20 -20.11 30.53
C SER A 85 -11.30 -21.24 31.55
N ALA A 86 -10.40 -21.23 32.52
CA ALA A 86 -10.46 -22.13 33.66
C ALA A 86 -9.87 -21.46 34.90
N SER A 87 -10.44 -21.79 36.07
CA SER A 87 -10.01 -21.22 37.34
C SER A 87 -9.23 -22.23 38.19
N ILE A 88 -8.21 -21.74 38.89
CA ILE A 88 -7.47 -22.47 39.90
C ILE A 88 -7.49 -21.70 41.22
N SER A 89 -7.25 -22.41 42.32
CA SER A 89 -7.02 -21.82 43.65
C SER A 89 -5.55 -21.95 44.03
N GLY A 90 -5.05 -21.02 44.84
CA GLY A 90 -3.68 -21.05 45.35
C GLY A 90 -3.51 -20.12 46.54
N THR A 91 -2.26 -19.77 46.83
CA THR A 91 -1.90 -18.94 48.00
C THR A 91 -1.32 -17.59 47.58
N PRO A 92 -1.46 -16.53 48.41
CA PRO A 92 -0.93 -15.21 48.09
C PRO A 92 0.58 -15.24 47.85
N GLY A 93 1.02 -14.62 46.75
CA GLY A 93 2.41 -14.57 46.31
C GLY A 93 2.87 -15.79 45.51
N GLN A 94 2.02 -16.81 45.34
CA GLN A 94 2.36 -17.98 44.53
C GLN A 94 2.49 -17.60 43.06
N VAL A 95 3.63 -17.97 42.46
CA VAL A 95 3.82 -17.94 41.01
C VAL A 95 3.32 -19.25 40.43
N VAL A 96 2.48 -19.18 39.40
CA VAL A 96 1.95 -20.32 38.68
C VAL A 96 2.31 -20.20 37.21
N TYR A 97 2.93 -21.23 36.67
CA TYR A 97 3.19 -21.38 35.24
C TYR A 97 2.04 -22.16 34.61
N TYR A 98 1.57 -21.74 33.44
CA TYR A 98 0.41 -22.34 32.78
C TYR A 98 0.53 -22.34 31.26
N GLN A 99 -0.11 -23.31 30.62
CA GLN A 99 -0.12 -23.48 29.17
C GLN A 99 -1.49 -24.01 28.73
N ALA A 100 -2.10 -23.35 27.75
CA ALA A 100 -3.35 -23.80 27.14
C ALA A 100 -3.14 -25.12 26.38
N PHE A 101 -4.11 -26.02 26.43
CA PHE A 101 -4.11 -27.25 25.64
C PHE A 101 -5.46 -27.49 24.98
N VAL A 102 -5.41 -28.23 23.87
CA VAL A 102 -6.57 -28.86 23.24
C VAL A 102 -6.25 -30.32 22.97
N THR A 103 -7.13 -31.22 23.40
CA THR A 103 -7.04 -32.65 23.11
C THR A 103 -8.17 -33.08 22.19
N LEU A 104 -7.83 -33.54 20.98
CA LEU A 104 -8.79 -34.06 20.00
C LEU A 104 -9.10 -35.53 20.30
N GLN A 105 -10.39 -35.84 20.48
CA GLN A 105 -10.93 -37.19 20.72
C GLN A 105 -10.19 -37.99 21.83
N GLY A 106 -9.56 -37.31 22.78
CA GLY A 106 -8.76 -37.95 23.84
C GLY A 106 -7.41 -38.53 23.40
N HIS A 107 -6.97 -38.28 22.15
CA HIS A 107 -5.78 -38.92 21.59
C HIS A 107 -4.63 -37.96 21.28
N VAL A 108 -4.92 -36.81 20.65
CA VAL A 108 -3.88 -35.89 20.17
C VAL A 108 -3.99 -34.57 20.90
N THR A 109 -2.94 -34.18 21.62
CA THR A 109 -2.88 -32.92 22.38
C THR A 109 -1.99 -31.90 21.65
N TYR A 110 -2.55 -30.73 21.41
CA TYR A 110 -1.86 -29.52 20.97
C TYR A 110 -1.79 -28.54 22.12
N THR A 111 -0.70 -27.78 22.21
CA THR A 111 -0.43 -26.88 23.33
C THR A 111 0.01 -25.50 22.84
N GLY A 112 -0.38 -24.45 23.55
CA GLY A 112 0.13 -23.10 23.32
C GLY A 112 1.53 -22.89 23.90
N THR A 113 1.97 -21.65 24.07
CA THR A 113 3.21 -21.32 24.78
C THR A 113 3.02 -21.31 26.30
N VAL A 114 4.07 -21.53 27.09
CA VAL A 114 3.98 -21.37 28.56
C VAL A 114 3.92 -19.88 28.91
N SER A 115 3.11 -19.55 29.91
CA SER A 115 2.97 -18.21 30.50
C SER A 115 3.02 -18.32 32.02
N SER A 116 3.08 -17.19 32.73
CA SER A 116 3.11 -17.14 34.19
C SER A 116 2.11 -16.12 34.76
N ALA A 117 1.63 -16.39 35.96
CA ALA A 117 0.83 -15.47 36.75
C ALA A 117 1.28 -15.51 38.21
N VAL A 118 1.18 -14.38 38.92
CA VAL A 118 1.41 -14.31 40.37
C VAL A 118 0.10 -14.00 41.08
N LEU A 119 -0.27 -14.83 42.04
CA LEU A 119 -1.48 -14.61 42.85
C LEU A 119 -1.24 -13.43 43.79
N THR A 120 -1.98 -12.35 43.62
CA THR A 120 -1.69 -11.08 44.32
C THR A 120 -2.95 -10.28 44.62
N ASP A 121 -2.85 -9.41 45.64
CA ASP A 121 -3.81 -8.36 45.96
C ASP A 121 -3.52 -7.04 45.22
N SER A 122 -2.41 -6.97 44.46
CA SER A 122 -2.05 -5.79 43.67
C SER A 122 -3.11 -5.52 42.61
N LYS A 123 -3.45 -4.25 42.38
CA LYS A 123 -4.46 -3.86 41.38
C LYS A 123 -3.96 -2.72 40.50
N ALA A 124 -4.37 -2.77 39.25
CA ALA A 124 -4.44 -1.63 38.36
C ALA A 124 -5.91 -1.21 38.24
N ILE A 125 -6.19 0.09 38.36
CA ILE A 125 -7.53 0.65 38.25
C ILE A 125 -7.53 1.62 37.08
N THR A 126 -8.34 1.31 36.06
CA THR A 126 -8.54 2.15 34.89
C THR A 126 -9.48 3.31 35.23
N GLY A 127 -9.00 4.54 35.07
CA GLY A 127 -9.80 5.76 35.26
C GLY A 127 -10.48 6.23 33.98
N GLU A 128 -11.12 7.40 34.05
CA GLU A 128 -11.69 8.08 32.87
C GLU A 128 -10.60 8.74 32.03
N VAL A 129 -10.93 9.05 30.78
CA VAL A 129 -10.10 9.92 29.92
C VAL A 129 -10.39 11.40 30.17
N LYS A 130 -9.37 12.25 29.97
CA LYS A 130 -9.49 13.70 29.95
C LYS A 130 -8.75 14.31 28.75
N ASP A 131 -8.95 15.60 28.53
CA ASP A 131 -8.29 16.37 27.46
C ASP A 131 -8.40 15.71 26.07
N LEU A 132 -9.55 15.06 25.83
CA LEU A 132 -9.82 14.33 24.59
C LEU A 132 -9.98 15.31 23.43
N THR A 133 -9.15 15.13 22.40
CA THR A 133 -9.23 15.82 21.12
C THR A 133 -9.40 14.81 20.00
N ALA A 134 -9.46 15.27 18.75
CA ALA A 134 -9.52 14.40 17.58
C ALA A 134 -8.24 13.55 17.40
N THR A 135 -7.12 13.92 18.03
CA THR A 135 -5.80 13.27 17.82
C THR A 135 -5.05 12.96 19.10
N THR A 136 -5.53 13.40 20.27
CA THR A 136 -4.85 13.23 21.56
C THR A 136 -5.82 12.87 22.67
N VAL A 137 -5.32 12.21 23.71
CA VAL A 137 -6.06 11.93 24.95
C VAL A 137 -5.11 11.83 26.13
N THR A 138 -5.58 12.15 27.33
CA THR A 138 -4.87 11.86 28.57
C THR A 138 -5.67 10.82 29.37
N PHE A 139 -5.05 9.68 29.65
CA PHE A 139 -5.61 8.63 30.48
C PHE A 139 -5.31 8.89 31.96
N GLN A 140 -6.24 8.53 32.82
CA GLN A 140 -6.05 8.50 34.27
C GLN A 140 -6.10 7.06 34.76
N ALA A 141 -5.25 6.72 35.72
CA ALA A 141 -5.27 5.41 36.36
C ALA A 141 -4.66 5.46 37.76
N SER A 142 -4.97 4.45 38.56
CA SER A 142 -4.42 4.30 39.91
C SER A 142 -3.98 2.87 40.19
N LEU A 143 -3.11 2.72 41.19
CA LEU A 143 -2.56 1.44 41.62
C LEU A 143 -2.87 1.19 43.08
N GLU A 144 -3.14 -0.06 43.44
CA GLU A 144 -3.21 -0.50 44.84
C GLU A 144 -2.17 -1.58 45.09
N LYS A 145 -1.42 -1.47 46.19
CA LYS A 145 -0.42 -2.47 46.62
C LYS A 145 0.56 -2.86 45.49
N ALA A 146 0.95 -1.90 44.65
CA ALA A 146 1.93 -2.13 43.61
C ALA A 146 3.35 -2.24 44.20
N PRO A 147 4.14 -3.27 43.82
CA PRO A 147 5.55 -3.33 44.15
C PRO A 147 6.34 -2.17 43.53
N ALA A 148 7.43 -1.76 44.18
CA ALA A 148 8.24 -0.62 43.74
C ALA A 148 9.03 -0.87 42.43
N ASP A 149 9.26 -2.13 42.10
CA ASP A 149 9.96 -2.61 40.90
C ASP A 149 9.03 -2.99 39.75
N ALA A 150 7.72 -2.87 39.95
CA ALA A 150 6.73 -3.12 38.90
C ALA A 150 6.78 -2.05 37.79
N VAL A 151 6.14 -2.35 36.66
CA VAL A 151 5.91 -1.40 35.56
C VAL A 151 4.42 -1.20 35.36
N SER A 152 3.96 0.04 35.21
CA SER A 152 2.55 0.34 35.00
C SER A 152 2.31 1.22 33.78
N GLY A 153 1.06 1.28 33.35
CA GLY A 153 0.62 2.19 32.30
C GLY A 153 -0.75 1.83 31.76
N ILE A 154 -1.00 2.25 30.52
CA ILE A 154 -2.25 2.00 29.80
C ILE A 154 -1.96 1.10 28.61
N ILE A 155 -2.85 0.15 28.34
CA ILE A 155 -2.90 -0.57 27.08
C ILE A 155 -3.99 0.06 26.24
N LEU A 156 -3.67 0.44 25.01
CA LEU A 156 -4.61 1.01 24.04
C LEU A 156 -4.73 0.09 22.83
N SER A 157 -5.96 -0.20 22.40
CA SER A 157 -6.23 -1.11 21.29
C SER A 157 -7.44 -0.66 20.47
N PRO A 158 -7.42 -0.89 19.15
CA PRO A 158 -8.61 -0.73 18.32
C PRO A 158 -9.55 -1.94 18.35
N ASP A 159 -9.14 -3.06 18.96
CA ASP A 159 -9.96 -4.28 19.05
C ASP A 159 -10.94 -4.22 20.23
N THR A 160 -12.05 -4.96 20.10
CA THR A 160 -13.11 -5.07 21.12
C THR A 160 -13.00 -6.30 22.01
N LYS A 161 -12.15 -7.27 21.65
CA LYS A 161 -11.99 -8.53 22.38
C LYS A 161 -10.93 -8.40 23.46
N THR A 162 -11.24 -8.76 24.70
CA THR A 162 -10.33 -8.71 25.87
C THR A 162 -8.89 -9.13 25.58
N GLU A 163 -8.66 -10.34 25.06
CA GLU A 163 -7.30 -10.83 24.78
C GLU A 163 -6.58 -10.04 23.68
N LYS A 164 -7.32 -9.40 22.77
CA LYS A 164 -6.74 -8.51 21.77
C LYS A 164 -6.53 -7.09 22.31
N ILE A 165 -7.40 -6.63 23.22
CA ILE A 165 -7.20 -5.37 23.96
C ILE A 165 -5.90 -5.47 24.75
N ARG A 166 -5.71 -6.54 25.54
CA ARG A 166 -4.52 -6.78 26.36
C ARG A 166 -3.22 -6.96 25.55
N LYS A 167 -3.31 -7.26 24.25
CA LYS A 167 -2.20 -7.29 23.29
C LYS A 167 -1.96 -5.97 22.54
N GLY A 168 -2.73 -4.94 22.88
CA GLY A 168 -2.61 -3.59 22.31
C GLY A 168 -1.27 -2.91 22.61
N VAL A 169 -1.18 -1.62 22.29
CA VAL A 169 0.02 -0.83 22.53
C VAL A 169 0.10 -0.45 24.01
N ARG A 170 1.21 -0.83 24.67
CA ARG A 170 1.52 -0.43 26.04
C ARG A 170 2.11 0.98 26.05
N ILE A 171 1.43 1.90 26.71
CA ILE A 171 1.89 3.26 26.97
C ILE A 171 2.28 3.33 28.45
N GLN A 172 3.58 3.29 28.70
CA GLN A 172 4.14 3.20 30.05
C GLN A 172 4.01 4.53 30.81
N ALA A 173 3.71 4.46 32.10
CA ALA A 173 3.71 5.61 33.00
C ALA A 173 5.12 5.91 33.55
N ASP A 174 5.33 7.13 34.02
CA ASP A 174 6.58 7.55 34.65
C ASP A 174 6.69 6.98 36.07
N GLY A 175 7.25 5.76 36.17
CA GLY A 175 7.45 5.05 37.44
C GLY A 175 6.15 4.56 38.08
N ILE A 176 6.24 4.14 39.35
CA ILE A 176 5.11 3.61 40.13
C ILE A 176 4.59 4.70 41.06
N ASN A 177 3.37 5.17 40.78
CA ASN A 177 2.65 6.16 41.58
C ASN A 177 1.24 5.66 41.87
N ASP A 178 0.71 5.97 43.06
CA ASP A 178 -0.66 5.59 43.45
C ASP A 178 -1.71 6.11 42.46
N ASN A 179 -1.50 7.31 41.90
CA ASN A 179 -2.27 7.86 40.81
C ASN A 179 -1.31 8.39 39.75
N TYR A 180 -1.62 8.16 38.49
CA TYR A 180 -0.81 8.63 37.38
C TYR A 180 -1.67 9.01 36.17
N GLU A 181 -1.06 9.79 35.29
CA GLU A 181 -1.66 10.22 34.03
C GLU A 181 -0.71 9.93 32.89
N VAL A 182 -1.26 9.51 31.75
CA VAL A 182 -0.50 9.18 30.55
C VAL A 182 -1.14 9.87 29.36
N LYS A 183 -0.37 10.73 28.68
CA LYS A 183 -0.81 11.39 27.45
C LYS A 183 -0.45 10.54 26.23
N THR A 184 -1.39 10.40 25.30
CA THR A 184 -1.20 9.75 24.01
C THR A 184 -1.56 10.69 22.88
N GLU A 185 -0.78 10.62 21.80
CA GLU A 185 -0.95 11.39 20.56
C GLU A 185 -1.03 10.44 19.36
N GLY A 186 -1.34 10.97 18.17
CA GLY A 186 -1.43 10.16 16.96
C GLY A 186 -2.72 9.36 16.82
N LEU A 187 -3.77 9.70 17.57
CA LEU A 187 -5.10 9.12 17.39
C LEU A 187 -5.72 9.58 16.07
N LEU A 188 -6.65 8.79 15.55
CA LEU A 188 -7.44 9.16 14.39
C LEU A 188 -8.77 9.80 14.81
N PRO A 189 -9.22 10.86 14.12
CA PRO A 189 -10.56 11.42 14.30
C PRO A 189 -11.67 10.39 14.10
N ASN A 190 -12.82 10.60 14.75
CA ASN A 190 -14.02 9.75 14.67
C ASN A 190 -13.72 8.23 14.79
N THR A 191 -12.80 7.85 15.69
CA THR A 191 -12.37 6.47 15.90
C THR A 191 -12.58 6.08 17.37
N THR A 192 -13.18 4.91 17.57
CA THR A 192 -13.36 4.30 18.90
C THR A 192 -12.13 3.48 19.26
N TYR A 193 -11.64 3.66 20.48
CA TYR A 193 -10.53 2.92 21.04
C TYR A 193 -10.93 2.29 22.37
N HIS A 194 -10.39 1.10 22.65
CA HIS A 194 -10.53 0.39 23.92
C HIS A 194 -9.22 0.48 24.69
N TYR A 195 -9.31 0.59 26.00
CA TYR A 195 -8.15 0.72 26.86
C TYR A 195 -8.35 0.09 28.24
N THR A 196 -7.24 -0.28 28.87
CA THR A 196 -7.20 -0.79 30.25
C THR A 196 -5.88 -0.40 30.90
N ALA A 197 -5.89 -0.11 32.21
CA ALA A 197 -4.67 0.03 32.97
C ALA A 197 -3.98 -1.34 33.14
N TYR A 198 -2.66 -1.36 33.17
CA TYR A 198 -1.89 -2.57 33.46
C TYR A 198 -0.85 -2.32 34.55
N LEU A 199 -0.55 -3.39 35.28
CA LEU A 199 0.54 -3.48 36.24
C LEU A 199 1.31 -4.78 35.98
N ASP A 200 2.49 -4.65 35.40
CA ASP A 200 3.42 -5.74 35.11
C ASP A 200 4.32 -6.00 36.33
N LEU A 201 4.20 -7.20 36.88
CA LEU A 201 4.88 -7.65 38.10
C LEU A 201 6.11 -8.52 37.80
N GLY A 202 6.53 -8.61 36.53
CA GLY A 202 7.60 -9.48 36.06
C GLY A 202 7.20 -10.95 35.89
N ASN A 203 6.42 -11.51 36.82
CA ASN A 203 5.89 -12.88 36.77
C ASN A 203 4.42 -12.94 36.33
N GLY A 204 3.90 -11.88 35.73
CA GLY A 204 2.51 -11.77 35.28
C GLY A 204 2.04 -10.32 35.25
N VAL A 205 0.91 -10.09 34.61
CA VAL A 205 0.33 -8.76 34.45
C VAL A 205 -1.06 -8.73 35.06
N VAL A 206 -1.33 -7.72 35.88
CA VAL A 206 -2.66 -7.41 36.40
C VAL A 206 -3.28 -6.34 35.50
N TYR A 207 -4.53 -6.57 35.07
CA TYR A 207 -5.27 -5.64 34.22
C TYR A 207 -6.40 -4.98 35.02
N GLY A 208 -6.65 -3.70 34.71
CA GLY A 208 -7.79 -2.96 35.22
C GLY A 208 -9.07 -3.21 34.42
N GLU A 209 -10.12 -2.49 34.78
CA GLU A 209 -11.38 -2.47 34.04
C GLU A 209 -11.15 -2.05 32.57
N GLU A 210 -11.78 -2.75 31.64
CA GLU A 210 -11.79 -2.37 30.23
C GLU A 210 -12.76 -1.22 30.00
N ARG A 211 -12.29 -0.18 29.30
CA ARG A 211 -13.06 1.02 28.98
C ARG A 211 -12.89 1.37 27.52
N GLU A 212 -13.75 2.24 27.01
CA GLU A 212 -13.68 2.74 25.64
C GLU A 212 -13.92 4.25 25.59
N PHE A 213 -13.46 4.87 24.51
CA PHE A 213 -13.78 6.26 24.17
C PHE A 213 -13.78 6.43 22.65
N THR A 214 -14.46 7.47 22.16
CA THR A 214 -14.48 7.83 20.74
C THR A 214 -13.95 9.24 20.57
N THR A 215 -12.92 9.41 19.75
CA THR A 215 -12.38 10.74 19.42
C THR A 215 -13.41 11.57 18.63
N PRO A 216 -13.49 12.89 18.85
CA PRO A 216 -14.29 13.79 18.00
C PRO A 216 -13.86 13.79 16.52
N GLU A 217 -14.68 14.41 15.68
CA GLU A 217 -14.33 14.71 14.28
C GLU A 217 -13.19 15.73 14.16
N SER A 218 -12.47 15.69 13.04
CA SER A 218 -11.41 16.67 12.74
C SER A 218 -12.00 18.00 12.31
N ASN A 219 -11.38 19.10 12.70
CA ASN A 219 -11.69 20.46 12.22
C ASN A 219 -10.82 20.87 11.02
N PHE A 220 -10.44 19.92 10.15
CA PHE A 220 -9.53 20.18 9.04
C PHE A 220 -10.10 21.24 8.11
N ASP A 221 -9.33 22.29 7.85
CA ASP A 221 -9.70 23.42 7.00
C ASP A 221 -8.88 23.38 5.70
N PRO A 222 -9.45 22.93 4.56
CA PRO A 222 -8.73 22.82 3.31
C PRO A 222 -8.09 24.11 2.79
N ASP A 223 -8.63 25.28 3.17
CA ASP A 223 -8.09 26.57 2.70
C ASP A 223 -6.82 26.97 3.46
N ASN A 224 -6.68 26.53 4.70
CA ASN A 224 -5.56 26.86 5.56
C ASN A 224 -4.58 25.68 5.71
N ASP A 225 -5.07 24.46 5.81
CA ASP A 225 -4.30 23.26 6.13
C ASP A 225 -3.65 22.58 4.92
N LEU A 226 -4.00 22.98 3.69
CA LEU A 226 -3.31 22.59 2.47
C LEU A 226 -2.36 23.67 1.98
N VAL A 227 -1.11 23.29 1.74
CA VAL A 227 -0.06 24.14 1.20
C VAL A 227 0.19 23.77 -0.25
N ASP A 228 -0.01 24.74 -1.14
CA ASP A 228 0.43 24.62 -2.53
C ASP A 228 1.92 24.90 -2.62
N LEU A 229 2.72 23.89 -2.97
CA LEU A 229 4.17 24.00 -3.17
C LEU A 229 4.54 24.28 -4.64
N GLY A 230 3.58 24.41 -5.55
CA GLY A 230 3.82 24.51 -6.98
C GLY A 230 4.12 23.16 -7.64
N LEU A 231 3.67 22.07 -7.01
CA LEU A 231 3.82 20.68 -7.45
C LEU A 231 2.53 20.15 -8.10
N SER A 232 2.50 18.85 -8.42
CA SER A 232 1.31 18.18 -8.94
C SER A 232 0.16 18.03 -7.95
N THR A 233 0.39 18.25 -6.65
CA THR A 233 -0.64 18.21 -5.60
C THR A 233 -0.34 19.22 -4.50
N LYS A 234 -1.37 19.62 -3.74
CA LYS A 234 -1.17 20.34 -2.48
C LYS A 234 -0.85 19.33 -1.38
N TRP A 235 0.00 19.73 -0.45
CA TRP A 235 0.45 18.93 0.69
C TRP A 235 -0.16 19.45 1.99
N ALA A 236 -0.54 18.56 2.90
CA ALA A 236 -1.04 18.97 4.20
C ALA A 236 0.08 19.57 5.07
N ARG A 237 -0.26 20.56 5.89
CA ARG A 237 0.70 21.21 6.81
C ARG A 237 1.22 20.29 7.93
N TYR A 238 0.51 19.23 8.29
CA TYR A 238 0.87 18.27 9.34
C TYR A 238 0.59 16.80 8.95
N ASN A 239 1.13 15.86 9.74
CA ASN A 239 0.92 14.42 9.55
C ASN A 239 -0.50 14.00 9.94
N VAL A 240 -0.96 12.84 9.45
CA VAL A 240 -2.18 12.20 9.97
C VAL A 240 -2.03 12.00 11.48
N GLY A 241 -3.05 12.36 12.26
CA GLY A 241 -3.01 12.25 13.72
C GLY A 241 -2.22 13.37 14.42
N ALA A 242 -1.91 14.47 13.72
CA ALA A 242 -1.33 15.69 14.28
C ALA A 242 -2.25 16.90 14.06
N THR A 243 -2.01 17.97 14.82
CA THR A 243 -2.68 19.27 14.70
C THR A 243 -1.71 20.43 14.40
N SER A 244 -0.41 20.16 14.42
CA SER A 244 0.65 21.14 14.14
C SER A 244 1.80 20.52 13.34
N GLU A 245 2.57 21.36 12.66
CA GLU A 245 3.64 20.90 11.74
C GLU A 245 4.76 20.13 12.45
N THR A 246 4.98 20.43 13.73
CA THR A 246 6.05 19.85 14.56
C THR A 246 5.62 18.59 15.31
N GLU A 247 4.33 18.30 15.40
CA GLU A 247 3.85 17.02 15.94
C GLU A 247 4.19 15.88 14.98
N PHE A 248 4.66 14.76 15.53
CA PHE A 248 5.04 13.59 14.73
C PHE A 248 3.84 12.91 14.07
N GLY A 249 2.63 13.08 14.62
CA GLY A 249 1.42 12.39 14.17
C GLY A 249 1.41 10.91 14.52
N GLY A 250 0.43 10.20 13.98
CA GLY A 250 0.30 8.76 14.14
C GLY A 250 1.26 7.97 13.24
N LEU A 251 1.50 6.72 13.63
CA LEU A 251 2.27 5.76 12.85
C LEU A 251 1.34 4.62 12.43
N PHE A 252 1.25 4.39 11.12
CA PHE A 252 0.26 3.50 10.52
C PHE A 252 0.94 2.39 9.75
N GLY A 253 0.57 1.14 10.01
CA GLY A 253 0.85 0.05 9.07
C GLY A 253 0.04 0.23 7.79
N PHE A 254 0.40 -0.48 6.73
CA PHE A 254 -0.22 -0.28 5.43
C PHE A 254 -1.68 -0.76 5.41
N GLY A 255 -2.63 0.19 5.31
CA GLY A 255 -4.06 -0.06 5.46
C GLY A 255 -4.56 -0.18 6.91
N ASP A 256 -3.73 0.18 7.90
CA ASP A 256 -4.13 0.33 9.30
C ASP A 256 -5.00 1.58 9.46
N MET A 257 -6.30 1.38 9.62
CA MET A 257 -7.30 2.45 9.78
C MET A 257 -7.46 2.91 11.23
N THR A 258 -6.51 2.57 12.11
CA THR A 258 -6.58 2.85 13.56
C THR A 258 -5.31 3.50 14.12
N GLY A 259 -4.14 3.18 13.57
CA GLY A 259 -2.83 3.66 14.03
C GLY A 259 -2.20 2.84 15.16
N PHE A 260 -2.93 1.87 15.73
CA PHE A 260 -2.52 1.10 16.91
C PHE A 260 -2.45 -0.41 16.65
N LYS A 261 -2.48 -0.86 15.39
CA LYS A 261 -2.32 -2.28 15.09
C LYS A 261 -0.89 -2.74 15.41
N THR A 262 -0.75 -3.85 16.14
CA THR A 262 0.55 -4.41 16.59
C THR A 262 0.91 -5.74 15.93
N SER A 263 0.06 -6.27 15.06
CA SER A 263 0.34 -7.54 14.36
C SER A 263 1.59 -7.46 13.49
N VAL A 264 2.29 -8.58 13.35
CA VAL A 264 3.41 -8.75 12.40
C VAL A 264 3.05 -9.69 11.25
N LEU A 265 1.82 -10.21 11.26
CA LEU A 265 1.30 -11.02 10.17
C LEU A 265 1.00 -10.10 8.99
N MET A 266 1.39 -10.49 7.79
CA MET A 266 1.27 -9.63 6.61
C MET A 266 -0.17 -9.63 6.06
N GLU A 267 -0.88 -10.74 6.21
CA GLU A 267 -2.30 -10.89 5.83
C GLU A 267 -3.25 -9.98 6.60
N ASP A 268 -2.76 -9.41 7.71
CA ASP A 268 -3.46 -8.43 8.52
C ASP A 268 -3.46 -7.02 7.88
N TYR A 269 -2.67 -6.80 6.83
CA TYR A 269 -2.47 -5.50 6.19
C TYR A 269 -2.87 -5.54 4.72
N ALA A 270 -2.98 -4.36 4.09
CA ALA A 270 -3.32 -4.27 2.68
C ALA A 270 -2.19 -4.82 1.78
N SER A 271 -2.57 -5.31 0.60
CA SER A 271 -1.65 -5.94 -0.38
C SER A 271 -1.77 -5.36 -1.80
N ALA A 272 -2.44 -4.21 -1.92
CA ALA A 272 -2.64 -3.46 -3.15
C ALA A 272 -2.53 -1.95 -2.83
N ASP A 273 -2.47 -1.10 -3.85
CA ASP A 273 -2.53 0.34 -3.65
C ASP A 273 -3.77 0.75 -2.85
N ILE A 274 -3.60 1.61 -1.85
CA ILE A 274 -4.65 2.00 -0.90
C ILE A 274 -5.05 3.47 -0.98
N TYR A 275 -4.32 4.31 -1.72
CA TYR A 275 -4.73 5.70 -1.94
C TYR A 275 -6.09 5.74 -2.66
N LYS A 276 -6.99 6.63 -2.22
CA LYS A 276 -8.36 6.76 -2.75
C LYS A 276 -9.20 5.47 -2.66
N THR A 277 -8.92 4.61 -1.69
CA THR A 277 -9.72 3.41 -1.39
C THR A 277 -10.36 3.52 -0.01
N ASP A 278 -11.14 2.52 0.39
CA ASP A 278 -11.66 2.38 1.77
C ASP A 278 -10.56 2.15 2.83
N ARG A 279 -9.33 1.87 2.38
CA ARG A 279 -8.12 1.74 3.20
C ARG A 279 -7.23 3.00 3.22
N ASP A 280 -7.70 4.10 2.65
CA ASP A 280 -7.01 5.39 2.70
C ASP A 280 -7.25 6.07 4.06
N VAL A 281 -6.28 5.95 4.97
CA VAL A 281 -6.41 6.50 6.33
C VAL A 281 -6.47 8.04 6.35
N ALA A 282 -5.86 8.72 5.39
CA ALA A 282 -5.93 10.17 5.31
C ALA A 282 -7.34 10.63 4.90
N ASN A 283 -7.96 9.93 3.95
CA ASN A 283 -9.34 10.17 3.54
C ASN A 283 -10.33 9.85 4.67
N LYS A 284 -10.13 8.75 5.41
CA LYS A 284 -10.95 8.45 6.59
C LYS A 284 -10.86 9.55 7.65
N ALA A 285 -9.65 10.04 7.92
CA ALA A 285 -9.42 11.03 8.98
C ALA A 285 -9.99 12.42 8.65
N TYR A 286 -9.92 12.84 7.38
CA TYR A 286 -10.15 14.23 6.98
C TYR A 286 -11.16 14.40 5.83
N GLY A 287 -11.81 13.31 5.42
CA GLY A 287 -12.82 13.29 4.36
C GLY A 287 -12.26 13.45 2.95
N SER A 288 -13.17 13.73 2.01
CA SER A 288 -12.91 13.77 0.55
C SER A 288 -11.93 14.83 0.07
N TRP A 289 -11.35 15.63 0.97
CA TRP A 289 -10.33 16.62 0.65
C TRP A 289 -8.93 16.00 0.53
N LEU A 290 -8.66 14.94 1.29
CA LEU A 290 -7.33 14.36 1.45
C LEU A 290 -7.29 12.89 1.03
N THR A 291 -6.10 12.48 0.61
CA THR A 291 -5.73 11.09 0.28
C THR A 291 -4.28 10.86 0.71
N MET A 292 -3.90 9.60 0.90
CA MET A 292 -2.49 9.25 1.03
C MET A 292 -1.73 9.63 -0.25
N PRO A 293 -0.49 10.15 -0.15
CA PRO A 293 0.32 10.43 -1.33
C PRO A 293 0.70 9.14 -2.06
N THR A 294 0.86 9.19 -3.38
CA THR A 294 1.53 8.10 -4.10
C THR A 294 3.05 8.18 -3.91
N VAL A 295 3.77 7.11 -4.24
CA VAL A 295 5.24 7.14 -4.18
C VAL A 295 5.83 8.17 -5.16
N GLU A 296 5.20 8.37 -6.31
CA GLU A 296 5.62 9.35 -7.32
C GLU A 296 5.46 10.79 -6.82
N GLU A 297 4.42 11.06 -6.03
CA GLU A 297 4.23 12.39 -5.42
C GLU A 297 5.32 12.68 -4.38
N PHE A 298 5.76 11.68 -3.61
CA PHE A 298 6.95 11.84 -2.76
C PHE A 298 8.22 12.04 -3.59
N GLU A 299 8.41 11.29 -4.68
CA GLU A 299 9.55 11.50 -5.57
C GLU A 299 9.56 12.93 -6.13
N GLU A 300 8.42 13.46 -6.58
CA GLU A 300 8.28 14.86 -7.00
C GLU A 300 8.64 15.83 -5.87
N LEU A 301 8.08 15.63 -4.67
CA LEU A 301 8.35 16.48 -3.51
C LEU A 301 9.86 16.59 -3.21
N PHE A 302 10.57 15.46 -3.15
CA PHE A 302 12.00 15.44 -2.79
C PHE A 302 12.94 15.82 -3.93
N ASN A 303 12.49 15.75 -5.19
CA ASN A 303 13.28 16.14 -6.36
C ASN A 303 13.12 17.62 -6.72
N GLU A 304 11.90 18.17 -6.59
CA GLU A 304 11.58 19.52 -7.07
C GLU A 304 11.65 20.58 -5.94
N CYS A 305 11.57 20.17 -4.67
CA CYS A 305 11.70 21.11 -3.54
C CYS A 305 13.17 21.28 -3.10
N LYS A 306 13.48 22.50 -2.63
CA LYS A 306 14.69 22.75 -1.85
C LYS A 306 14.55 22.12 -0.46
N LYS A 307 15.54 21.31 -0.07
CA LYS A 307 15.60 20.55 1.19
C LYS A 307 16.54 21.23 2.19
N GLU A 308 16.06 21.49 3.41
CA GLU A 308 16.87 22.02 4.51
C GLU A 308 16.59 21.23 5.80
N TRP A 309 17.61 20.58 6.36
CA TRP A 309 17.47 19.92 7.67
C TRP A 309 17.46 20.97 8.78
N VAL A 310 16.37 21.06 9.53
CA VAL A 310 16.16 22.06 10.57
C VAL A 310 15.60 21.43 11.84
N GLU A 311 15.66 22.16 12.93
CA GLU A 311 14.98 21.84 14.18
C GLU A 311 13.96 22.95 14.47
N GLN A 312 12.68 22.57 14.58
CA GLN A 312 11.58 23.49 14.87
C GLN A 312 10.91 23.03 16.16
N ALA A 313 10.83 23.92 17.16
CA ALA A 313 10.28 23.61 18.49
C ALA A 313 10.86 22.33 19.13
N GLY A 314 12.16 22.06 18.95
CA GLY A 314 12.84 20.86 19.47
C GLY A 314 12.64 19.60 18.63
N VAL A 315 11.94 19.68 17.50
CA VAL A 315 11.69 18.56 16.59
C VAL A 315 12.54 18.71 15.34
N ALA A 316 13.42 17.75 15.10
CA ALA A 316 14.26 17.71 13.90
C ALA A 316 13.50 17.15 12.69
N GLY A 317 13.79 17.66 11.50
CA GLY A 317 13.17 17.20 10.26
C GLY A 317 13.57 18.03 9.03
N TYR A 318 12.89 17.82 7.91
CA TYR A 318 13.10 18.59 6.69
C TYR A 318 12.11 19.72 6.56
N LYS A 319 12.62 20.94 6.33
CA LYS A 319 11.87 22.01 5.69
C LYS A 319 12.00 21.85 4.18
N LEU A 320 10.88 21.69 3.50
CA LEU A 320 10.78 21.52 2.05
C LEU A 320 10.16 22.78 1.47
N THR A 321 10.90 23.49 0.61
CA THR A 321 10.42 24.72 -0.06
C THR A 321 10.22 24.43 -1.53
N GLY A 322 8.97 24.55 -1.99
CA GLY A 322 8.60 24.25 -3.37
C GLY A 322 9.02 25.32 -4.38
N PRO A 323 8.91 25.04 -5.68
CA PRO A 323 9.25 25.98 -6.75
C PRO A 323 8.54 27.34 -6.67
N ASN A 324 7.36 27.40 -6.04
CA ASN A 324 6.61 28.64 -5.85
C ASN A 324 7.02 29.45 -4.61
N GLY A 325 7.97 28.96 -3.80
CA GLY A 325 8.48 29.62 -2.60
C GLY A 325 7.73 29.29 -1.30
N ASN A 326 6.60 28.61 -1.35
CA ASN A 326 5.92 28.11 -0.15
C ASN A 326 6.67 26.90 0.44
N SER A 327 6.45 26.60 1.72
CA SER A 327 7.15 25.52 2.40
C SER A 327 6.27 24.71 3.35
N ILE A 328 6.65 23.44 3.56
CA ILE A 328 6.14 22.58 4.63
C ILE A 328 7.30 22.03 5.48
N PHE A 329 6.98 21.56 6.69
CA PHE A 329 7.92 20.84 7.54
C PHE A 329 7.49 19.36 7.72
N LEU A 330 8.42 18.44 7.44
CA LEU A 330 8.26 17.00 7.68
C LEU A 330 9.15 16.59 8.87
N PRO A 331 8.57 16.31 10.05
CA PRO A 331 9.33 15.87 11.21
C PRO A 331 9.95 14.49 10.99
N ALA A 332 11.09 14.22 11.62
CA ALA A 332 11.72 12.92 11.66
C ALA A 332 10.93 11.96 12.58
N ALA A 333 9.78 11.48 12.12
CA ALA A 333 8.81 10.75 12.93
C ALA A 333 9.21 9.32 13.35
N GLY A 334 10.27 8.77 12.75
CA GLY A 334 10.67 7.38 12.99
C GLY A 334 9.64 6.38 12.47
N SER A 335 9.65 5.18 13.05
CA SER A 335 8.73 4.08 12.72
C SER A 335 8.35 3.30 13.97
N ARG A 336 7.27 2.50 13.87
CA ARG A 336 6.86 1.57 14.90
C ARG A 336 6.78 0.14 14.35
N THR A 337 7.27 -0.82 15.12
CA THR A 337 7.04 -2.24 14.90
C THR A 337 6.50 -2.84 16.19
N GLN A 338 5.34 -3.49 16.12
CA GLN A 338 4.58 -3.90 17.30
C GLN A 338 4.38 -2.72 18.27
N GLN A 339 4.96 -2.77 19.46
CA GLN A 339 4.84 -1.72 20.48
C GLN A 339 6.04 -0.75 20.50
N THR A 340 7.11 -1.03 19.74
CA THR A 340 8.36 -0.27 19.83
C THR A 340 8.42 0.81 18.76
N VAL A 341 8.55 2.07 19.20
CA VAL A 341 8.88 3.21 18.34
C VAL A 341 10.39 3.36 18.25
N SER A 342 10.92 3.67 17.07
CA SER A 342 12.37 3.79 16.82
C SER A 342 12.68 4.89 15.81
N GLY A 343 13.79 5.58 16.00
CA GLY A 343 14.29 6.59 15.06
C GLY A 343 13.57 7.94 15.10
N GLN A 344 12.68 8.17 16.07
CA GLN A 344 12.03 9.47 16.28
C GLN A 344 13.08 10.56 16.57
N GLY A 345 12.96 11.72 15.92
CA GLY A 345 13.95 12.80 15.93
C GLY A 345 15.21 12.54 15.09
N ILE A 346 15.36 11.34 14.51
CA ILE A 346 16.57 10.92 13.78
C ILE A 346 16.24 10.66 12.29
N ASN A 347 15.21 9.87 12.02
CA ASN A 347 14.81 9.44 10.68
C ASN A 347 13.38 9.90 10.38
N GLY A 348 13.16 10.53 9.24
CA GLY A 348 11.83 10.67 8.66
C GLY A 348 11.48 9.44 7.85
N LEU A 349 10.50 8.66 8.28
CA LEU A 349 10.00 7.50 7.56
C LEU A 349 8.52 7.71 7.27
N TYR A 350 8.19 7.78 5.99
CA TYR A 350 6.87 8.18 5.51
C TYR A 350 6.29 7.15 4.55
N LEU A 351 5.06 6.73 4.81
CA LEU A 351 4.32 5.80 3.96
C LEU A 351 3.64 6.53 2.81
N SER A 352 3.74 5.96 1.61
CA SER A 352 2.83 6.30 0.50
C SER A 352 1.64 5.33 0.49
N GLY A 353 0.59 5.64 -0.26
CA GLY A 353 -0.51 4.71 -0.53
C GLY A 353 -0.16 3.64 -1.57
N SER A 354 1.08 3.56 -2.03
CA SER A 354 1.51 2.65 -3.11
C SER A 354 2.12 1.35 -2.56
N ILE A 355 1.66 0.20 -3.04
CA ILE A 355 2.27 -1.10 -2.75
C ILE A 355 3.51 -1.31 -3.63
N ASN A 356 4.46 -2.12 -3.17
CA ASN A 356 5.54 -2.57 -4.04
C ASN A 356 5.00 -3.62 -5.04
N PRO A 357 5.01 -3.34 -6.36
CA PRO A 357 4.46 -4.27 -7.35
C PRO A 357 5.31 -5.54 -7.51
N ALA A 358 6.58 -5.52 -7.11
CA ALA A 358 7.47 -6.67 -7.16
C ALA A 358 7.24 -7.63 -5.97
N ASP A 359 6.83 -7.09 -4.82
CA ASP A 359 6.53 -7.86 -3.62
C ASP A 359 5.46 -7.17 -2.76
N LYS A 360 4.24 -7.72 -2.79
CA LYS A 360 3.06 -7.16 -2.11
C LYS A 360 3.11 -7.27 -0.58
N GLN A 361 4.16 -7.88 -0.03
CA GLN A 361 4.45 -7.87 1.41
C GLN A 361 5.10 -6.55 1.87
N PHE A 362 5.46 -5.68 0.91
CA PHE A 362 6.09 -4.41 1.17
C PHE A 362 5.31 -3.24 0.58
N ALA A 363 5.21 -2.16 1.35
CA ALA A 363 4.69 -0.88 0.90
C ALA A 363 5.85 0.04 0.50
N LEU A 364 5.56 1.00 -0.37
CA LEU A 364 6.53 2.01 -0.81
C LEU A 364 6.37 3.29 0.03
N GLY A 365 7.47 4.01 0.17
CA GLY A 365 7.48 5.26 0.92
C GLY A 365 8.76 6.05 0.68
N TYR A 366 8.99 7.04 1.54
CA TYR A 366 10.22 7.82 1.55
C TYR A 366 10.88 7.76 2.91
N SER A 367 12.21 7.66 2.89
CA SER A 367 13.06 7.69 4.07
C SER A 367 14.06 8.81 3.95
N PHE A 368 14.31 9.51 5.05
CA PHE A 368 15.33 10.55 5.08
C PHE A 368 15.94 10.72 6.46
N ASP A 369 17.17 11.24 6.48
CA ASP A 369 17.89 11.72 7.64
C ASP A 369 18.60 13.04 7.28
N ARG A 370 19.49 13.53 8.17
CA ARG A 370 20.26 14.76 7.93
C ARG A 370 21.16 14.70 6.69
N ASN A 371 21.58 13.51 6.27
CA ASN A 371 22.61 13.31 5.24
C ASN A 371 22.04 12.85 3.90
N SER A 372 20.87 12.22 3.91
CA SER A 372 20.32 11.60 2.71
C SER A 372 18.80 11.50 2.73
N ASP A 373 18.24 11.39 1.53
CA ASP A 373 16.85 11.05 1.30
C ASP A 373 16.78 10.01 0.17
N ARG A 374 15.83 9.08 0.27
CA ARG A 374 15.62 8.02 -0.72
C ARG A 374 14.23 7.41 -0.61
N ARG A 375 13.74 6.91 -1.73
CA ARG A 375 12.63 5.95 -1.76
C ARG A 375 12.98 4.71 -0.95
N THR A 376 12.00 4.19 -0.22
CA THR A 376 12.13 2.98 0.59
C THR A 376 11.01 1.98 0.27
N SER A 377 11.26 0.71 0.57
CA SER A 377 10.27 -0.36 0.57
C SER A 377 10.28 -1.02 1.95
N THR A 378 9.15 -0.95 2.65
CA THR A 378 9.01 -1.34 4.06
C THR A 378 8.00 -2.47 4.20
N PRO A 379 8.19 -3.46 5.10
CA PRO A 379 7.16 -4.45 5.36
C PRO A 379 5.83 -3.78 5.70
N VAL A 380 4.72 -4.31 5.20
CA VAL A 380 3.37 -3.71 5.38
C VAL A 380 2.95 -3.55 6.85
N TYR A 381 3.51 -4.35 7.76
CA TYR A 381 3.27 -4.25 9.20
C TYR A 381 4.08 -3.15 9.90
N GLN A 382 5.16 -2.65 9.28
CA GLN A 382 5.97 -1.59 9.87
C GLN A 382 5.23 -0.26 9.71
N ALA A 383 4.89 0.34 10.84
CA ALA A 383 4.07 1.52 10.90
C ALA A 383 4.91 2.80 10.73
N LEU A 384 4.54 3.62 9.75
CA LEU A 384 5.25 4.86 9.39
C LEU A 384 4.32 6.07 9.47
N ALA A 385 4.89 7.28 9.47
CA ALA A 385 4.11 8.50 9.41
C ALA A 385 3.46 8.67 8.02
N ILE A 386 2.35 9.40 7.95
CA ILE A 386 1.68 9.74 6.69
C ILE A 386 1.53 11.24 6.62
N ARG A 387 1.99 11.83 5.53
CA ARG A 387 1.80 13.23 5.20
C ARG A 387 0.76 13.33 4.08
N PRO A 388 -0.50 13.68 4.37
CA PRO A 388 -1.57 13.70 3.37
C PRO A 388 -1.34 14.69 2.25
N VAL A 389 -2.00 14.43 1.12
CA VAL A 389 -2.08 15.33 -0.03
C VAL A 389 -3.53 15.54 -0.43
N SER A 390 -3.80 16.62 -1.16
CA SER A 390 -5.15 16.88 -1.69
C SER A 390 -5.59 15.80 -2.67
N VAL A 391 -6.89 15.44 -2.64
CA VAL A 391 -7.50 14.58 -3.67
C VAL A 391 -7.47 15.29 -5.02
N ALA A 392 -7.82 16.58 -5.03
CA ALA A 392 -7.65 17.44 -6.19
C ALA A 392 -6.15 17.63 -6.48
N LYS A 393 -5.78 17.44 -7.74
CA LYS A 393 -4.42 17.57 -8.25
C LYS A 393 -4.29 18.79 -9.15
N ASN A 394 -3.05 19.08 -9.48
CA ASN A 394 -2.60 20.10 -10.42
C ASN A 394 -1.53 19.51 -11.34
N VAL A 395 -1.84 18.38 -11.97
CA VAL A 395 -0.92 17.71 -12.88
C VAL A 395 -0.63 18.65 -14.05
N LYS A 396 0.66 18.98 -14.23
CA LYS A 396 1.12 19.84 -15.31
C LYS A 396 0.92 19.14 -16.65
N PHE A 397 0.30 19.85 -17.60
CA PHE A 397 0.30 19.43 -18.98
C PHE A 397 1.61 19.82 -19.64
N VAL A 398 2.28 18.84 -20.24
CA VAL A 398 3.57 19.01 -20.91
C VAL A 398 3.36 18.62 -22.37
N LYS A 399 3.21 19.63 -23.25
CA LYS A 399 2.91 19.43 -24.68
C LYS A 399 3.92 18.49 -25.33
N GLU A 400 5.18 18.59 -24.92
CA GLU A 400 6.30 17.83 -25.49
C GLU A 400 6.09 16.31 -25.36
N LYS A 401 5.35 15.86 -24.35
CA LYS A 401 5.03 14.43 -24.17
C LYS A 401 4.12 13.90 -25.27
N LEU A 402 3.37 14.76 -25.99
CA LEU A 402 2.55 14.32 -27.12
C LEU A 402 3.41 13.78 -28.27
N TYR A 403 4.63 14.32 -28.47
CA TYR A 403 5.52 13.95 -29.57
C TYR A 403 6.08 12.53 -29.40
N ASN A 404 5.24 11.56 -29.69
CA ASN A 404 5.49 10.14 -29.56
C ASN A 404 4.65 9.38 -30.59
N THR A 405 4.93 8.09 -30.75
CA THR A 405 4.07 7.16 -31.48
C THR A 405 3.17 6.43 -30.49
N TRP A 406 1.87 6.64 -30.67
CA TRP A 406 0.79 6.12 -29.84
C TRP A 406 0.09 4.96 -30.53
N GLU A 407 -0.21 3.92 -29.77
CA GLU A 407 -0.97 2.74 -30.20
C GLU A 407 -2.07 2.44 -29.19
N PHE A 408 -3.11 1.70 -29.61
CA PHE A 408 -4.18 1.29 -28.72
C PHE A 408 -3.67 0.56 -27.48
N ASP A 409 -4.23 0.93 -26.34
CA ASP A 409 -4.06 0.23 -25.07
C ASP A 409 -4.99 -1.01 -24.98
N LEU A 410 -4.88 -1.90 -25.95
CA LEU A 410 -5.61 -3.17 -26.01
C LEU A 410 -4.70 -4.26 -26.55
N LYS A 411 -4.68 -5.40 -25.86
CA LYS A 411 -3.92 -6.58 -26.25
C LYS A 411 -4.80 -7.54 -27.06
N PRO A 412 -4.18 -8.41 -27.87
CA PRO A 412 -4.90 -9.49 -28.56
C PRO A 412 -5.64 -10.46 -27.62
N ASP A 413 -5.21 -10.57 -26.35
CA ASP A 413 -5.86 -11.36 -25.31
C ASP A 413 -7.00 -10.62 -24.59
N GLU A 414 -7.46 -9.50 -25.16
CA GLU A 414 -8.54 -8.64 -24.64
C GLU A 414 -8.18 -7.85 -23.37
N SER A 415 -6.99 -8.06 -22.80
CA SER A 415 -6.48 -7.27 -21.66
C SER A 415 -5.88 -5.93 -22.09
N HIS A 416 -5.54 -5.07 -21.13
CA HIS A 416 -4.89 -3.77 -21.37
C HIS A 416 -3.48 -3.73 -20.78
N TYR A 417 -2.68 -2.76 -21.24
CA TYR A 417 -1.37 -2.44 -20.68
C TYR A 417 -1.48 -1.49 -19.49
N LYS A 418 -2.32 -0.45 -19.56
CA LYS A 418 -2.43 0.56 -18.49
C LYS A 418 -3.85 0.89 -18.03
N PHE A 419 -4.78 1.07 -18.96
CA PHE A 419 -6.10 1.61 -18.70
C PHE A 419 -7.18 0.58 -18.98
N VAL A 420 -8.13 0.44 -18.06
CA VAL A 420 -9.29 -0.43 -18.23
C VAL A 420 -10.22 0.15 -19.31
N GLY A 421 -10.13 -0.38 -20.54
CA GLY A 421 -11.10 -0.18 -21.63
C GLY A 421 -11.37 1.27 -22.07
N PRO A 422 -12.05 1.53 -23.20
CA PRO A 422 -12.52 2.88 -23.46
C PRO A 422 -13.49 3.31 -22.34
N VAL A 423 -13.39 4.58 -21.93
CA VAL A 423 -14.23 5.13 -20.86
C VAL A 423 -15.38 5.92 -21.48
N PHE A 424 -16.61 5.64 -21.05
CA PHE A 424 -17.80 6.31 -21.55
C PHE A 424 -18.38 7.22 -20.48
N PHE A 425 -18.69 8.46 -20.85
CA PHE A 425 -19.35 9.41 -19.98
C PHE A 425 -20.80 9.63 -20.42
N TYR A 426 -21.68 9.75 -19.43
CA TYR A 426 -22.91 10.51 -19.60
C TYR A 426 -22.49 11.99 -19.56
N GLY A 427 -22.62 12.69 -20.68
CA GLY A 427 -22.26 14.09 -20.87
C GLY A 427 -20.99 14.34 -21.67
N LYS A 428 -20.67 15.63 -21.80
CA LYS A 428 -19.45 16.13 -22.46
C LYS A 428 -18.57 16.97 -21.54
N ASP A 429 -18.90 17.09 -20.27
CA ASP A 429 -18.27 18.08 -19.38
C ASP A 429 -17.00 17.56 -18.72
N ALA A 430 -16.82 16.23 -18.69
CA ALA A 430 -15.57 15.62 -18.25
C ALA A 430 -14.36 16.18 -19.03
N SER A 431 -13.26 16.41 -18.32
CA SER A 431 -12.05 17.04 -18.83
C SER A 431 -10.82 16.62 -18.05
N TRP A 432 -9.62 17.10 -18.43
CA TRP A 432 -8.41 16.97 -17.61
C TRP A 432 -8.64 17.39 -16.16
N ALA A 433 -9.43 18.46 -15.93
CA ALA A 433 -9.72 18.97 -14.60
C ALA A 433 -10.44 17.92 -13.73
N SER A 434 -11.53 17.31 -14.24
CA SER A 434 -12.28 16.31 -13.51
C SER A 434 -11.58 14.94 -13.47
N TYR A 435 -10.92 14.55 -14.56
CA TYR A 435 -10.42 13.19 -14.74
C TYR A 435 -8.98 13.02 -14.22
N THR A 436 -8.03 13.80 -14.73
CA THR A 436 -6.63 13.76 -14.25
C THR A 436 -6.50 14.47 -12.91
N ASN A 437 -7.12 15.65 -12.79
CA ASN A 437 -6.95 16.49 -11.62
C ASN A 437 -7.98 16.27 -10.52
N ASN A 438 -8.99 15.41 -10.68
CA ASN A 438 -10.02 15.16 -9.66
C ASN A 438 -10.68 16.46 -9.12
N GLN A 439 -10.75 17.50 -9.95
CA GLN A 439 -11.36 18.78 -9.60
C GLN A 439 -12.87 18.69 -9.84
N PRO A 440 -13.71 19.26 -8.96
CA PRO A 440 -15.13 19.35 -9.22
C PRO A 440 -15.36 20.23 -10.46
N VAL A 441 -16.12 19.70 -11.42
CA VAL A 441 -16.54 20.41 -12.63
C VAL A 441 -18.07 20.49 -12.63
N VAL A 442 -18.61 21.63 -13.06
CA VAL A 442 -20.05 21.81 -13.21
C VAL A 442 -20.49 21.15 -14.51
N GLY A 443 -21.35 20.13 -14.42
CA GLY A 443 -21.89 19.43 -15.57
C GLY A 443 -21.92 17.91 -15.37
N GLU A 444 -22.15 17.19 -16.46
CA GLU A 444 -22.19 15.74 -16.46
C GLU A 444 -20.78 15.15 -16.67
N THR A 445 -20.25 14.57 -15.60
CA THR A 445 -18.92 13.92 -15.56
C THR A 445 -18.99 12.48 -15.09
N THR A 446 -20.19 11.89 -15.04
CA THR A 446 -20.36 10.48 -14.65
C THR A 446 -19.92 9.60 -15.81
N GLY A 447 -18.96 8.72 -15.58
CA GLY A 447 -18.55 7.74 -16.57
C GLY A 447 -18.36 6.36 -15.99
N TRP A 448 -18.16 5.39 -16.87
CA TRP A 448 -17.80 4.03 -16.50
C TRP A 448 -16.67 3.52 -17.39
N ASP A 449 -15.76 2.79 -16.77
CA ASP A 449 -14.67 2.10 -17.46
C ASP A 449 -15.25 0.80 -18.04
N ALA A 450 -15.41 0.75 -19.37
CA ALA A 450 -16.02 -0.40 -20.02
C ALA A 450 -14.93 -1.40 -20.45
N GLU A 451 -14.77 -2.47 -19.69
CA GLU A 451 -13.91 -3.59 -20.10
C GLU A 451 -14.24 -4.05 -21.53
N TYR A 452 -13.20 -4.44 -22.28
CA TYR A 452 -13.37 -4.84 -23.67
C TYR A 452 -14.43 -5.93 -23.86
N ALA A 453 -14.44 -6.92 -22.95
CA ALA A 453 -15.42 -8.01 -22.96
C ALA A 453 -16.88 -7.50 -22.96
N ASN A 454 -17.16 -6.37 -22.32
CA ASN A 454 -18.50 -5.79 -22.20
C ASN A 454 -18.93 -4.99 -23.43
N ILE A 455 -17.97 -4.56 -24.28
CA ILE A 455 -18.25 -3.74 -25.46
C ILE A 455 -18.21 -4.52 -26.78
N LYS A 456 -17.75 -5.78 -26.74
CA LYS A 456 -17.56 -6.64 -27.91
C LYS A 456 -18.81 -6.79 -28.78
N SER A 457 -19.99 -6.80 -28.18
CA SER A 457 -21.25 -7.00 -28.90
C SER A 457 -21.84 -5.74 -29.51
N TRP A 458 -21.34 -4.55 -29.17
CA TRP A 458 -22.02 -3.29 -29.54
C TRP A 458 -21.13 -2.11 -29.91
N ALA A 459 -19.81 -2.14 -29.66
CA ALA A 459 -18.91 -1.02 -29.97
C ALA A 459 -17.74 -1.41 -30.88
N ILE A 460 -16.95 -2.42 -30.50
CA ILE A 460 -15.76 -2.91 -31.22
C ILE A 460 -15.81 -4.44 -31.14
N THR A 461 -15.97 -5.14 -32.25
CA THR A 461 -16.32 -6.58 -32.22
C THR A 461 -15.12 -7.52 -32.15
N ASP A 462 -13.95 -7.06 -32.60
CA ASP A 462 -12.71 -7.84 -32.57
C ASP A 462 -11.53 -6.96 -32.11
N PRO A 463 -10.67 -7.44 -31.17
CA PRO A 463 -9.54 -6.65 -30.70
C PRO A 463 -8.52 -6.35 -31.81
N SER A 464 -8.47 -7.16 -32.89
CA SER A 464 -7.64 -6.90 -34.07
C SER A 464 -8.08 -5.66 -34.87
N HIS A 465 -9.25 -5.11 -34.57
CA HIS A 465 -9.73 -3.86 -35.16
C HIS A 465 -9.14 -2.61 -34.47
N CYS A 466 -8.42 -2.79 -33.36
CA CYS A 466 -7.65 -1.77 -32.66
C CYS A 466 -6.16 -1.86 -33.05
N ASN A 467 -5.85 -1.73 -34.35
CA ASN A 467 -4.49 -1.80 -34.88
C ASN A 467 -4.11 -0.55 -35.69
N GLY A 468 -2.86 -0.11 -35.52
CA GLY A 468 -2.33 1.09 -36.15
C GLY A 468 -1.52 1.94 -35.20
N THR A 469 -1.01 3.06 -35.71
CA THR A 469 -0.20 4.04 -34.96
C THR A 469 -0.68 5.46 -35.22
N MET A 470 -0.54 6.33 -34.23
CA MET A 470 -0.69 7.78 -34.34
C MET A 470 0.59 8.44 -33.84
N THR A 471 1.30 9.14 -34.72
CA THR A 471 2.56 9.79 -34.38
C THR A 471 2.39 11.31 -34.43
N PHE A 472 2.57 11.99 -33.31
CA PHE A 472 2.76 13.43 -33.30
C PHE A 472 4.25 13.73 -33.41
N TYR A 473 4.62 14.68 -34.26
CA TYR A 473 6.01 15.05 -34.48
C TYR A 473 6.11 16.51 -34.95
N GLN A 474 7.32 17.07 -34.93
CA GLN A 474 7.62 18.33 -35.60
C GLN A 474 8.35 18.04 -36.91
N ASP A 475 7.89 18.64 -38.01
CA ASP A 475 8.63 18.57 -39.27
C ASP A 475 9.94 19.39 -39.22
N GLU A 476 10.73 19.34 -40.30
CA GLU A 476 12.02 20.04 -40.38
C GLU A 476 11.90 21.57 -40.21
N ASP A 477 10.72 22.12 -40.51
CA ASP A 477 10.40 23.54 -40.36
C ASP A 477 9.84 23.88 -38.96
N GLY A 478 9.71 22.89 -38.07
CA GLY A 478 9.20 23.04 -36.71
C GLY A 478 7.67 23.07 -36.60
N ASN A 479 6.94 22.74 -37.67
CA ASN A 479 5.49 22.69 -37.64
C ASN A 479 4.98 21.42 -36.98
N ASP A 480 3.93 21.56 -36.17
CA ASP A 480 3.26 20.45 -35.51
C ASP A 480 2.47 19.58 -36.51
N LYS A 481 2.96 18.35 -36.71
CA LYS A 481 2.40 17.35 -37.63
C LYS A 481 1.89 16.13 -36.89
N VAL A 482 0.89 15.50 -37.47
CA VAL A 482 0.34 14.23 -36.99
C VAL A 482 0.12 13.29 -38.15
N LYS A 483 0.60 12.05 -37.99
CA LYS A 483 0.42 10.97 -38.95
C LYS A 483 -0.35 9.84 -38.28
N VAL A 484 -1.39 9.34 -38.94
CA VAL A 484 -2.15 8.17 -38.51
C VAL A 484 -2.00 7.08 -39.57
N HIS A 485 -1.55 5.91 -39.13
CA HIS A 485 -1.49 4.68 -39.91
C HIS A 485 -2.49 3.70 -39.30
N GLN A 486 -3.68 3.56 -39.90
CA GLN A 486 -4.73 2.67 -39.38
C GLN A 486 -4.77 1.37 -40.18
N VAL A 487 -4.68 0.23 -39.49
CA VAL A 487 -4.84 -1.09 -40.11
C VAL A 487 -6.33 -1.41 -40.21
N GLN A 488 -6.78 -1.76 -41.41
CA GLN A 488 -8.17 -2.09 -41.71
C GLN A 488 -8.46 -3.56 -41.39
N ALA A 489 -9.74 -3.94 -41.32
CA ALA A 489 -10.16 -5.30 -40.97
C ALA A 489 -9.68 -6.38 -41.96
N ASP A 490 -9.41 -6.00 -43.23
CA ASP A 490 -8.86 -6.89 -44.25
C ASP A 490 -7.31 -6.95 -44.26
N GLY A 491 -6.66 -6.27 -43.33
CA GLY A 491 -5.21 -6.16 -43.23
C GLY A 491 -4.58 -5.11 -44.16
N SER A 492 -5.38 -4.39 -44.96
CA SER A 492 -4.92 -3.18 -45.67
C SER A 492 -4.69 -2.03 -44.68
N TYR A 493 -4.11 -0.92 -45.15
CA TYR A 493 -3.85 0.24 -44.29
C TYR A 493 -4.34 1.55 -44.92
N LYS A 494 -4.76 2.46 -44.06
CA LYS A 494 -5.13 3.83 -44.39
C LYS A 494 -4.20 4.79 -43.69
N ASP A 495 -3.34 5.45 -44.49
CA ASP A 495 -2.47 6.50 -44.01
C ASP A 495 -3.14 7.86 -44.16
N SER A 496 -3.02 8.69 -43.13
CA SER A 496 -3.45 10.08 -43.14
C SER A 496 -2.37 10.93 -42.48
N GLU A 497 -2.11 12.10 -43.04
CA GLU A 497 -1.15 13.05 -42.50
C GLU A 497 -1.77 14.43 -42.46
N GLY A 498 -1.57 15.12 -41.35
CA GLY A 498 -2.18 16.40 -41.07
C GLY A 498 -1.34 17.26 -40.14
N THR A 499 -1.94 18.36 -39.69
CA THR A 499 -1.37 19.23 -38.67
C THR A 499 -2.21 19.16 -37.40
N PHE A 500 -1.63 19.61 -36.30
CA PHE A 500 -2.36 19.78 -35.06
C PHE A 500 -1.98 21.07 -34.34
N THR A 501 -2.86 21.57 -33.49
CA THR A 501 -2.60 22.68 -32.56
C THR A 501 -3.08 22.30 -31.17
N VAL A 502 -2.44 22.87 -30.14
CA VAL A 502 -2.73 22.55 -28.74
C VAL A 502 -3.14 23.82 -28.00
N ASP A 503 -4.31 23.77 -27.37
CA ASP A 503 -4.77 24.75 -26.41
C ASP A 503 -4.42 24.23 -25.01
N GLU A 504 -3.23 24.59 -24.54
CA GLU A 504 -2.72 24.13 -23.25
C GLU A 504 -3.56 24.61 -22.07
N LYS A 505 -4.27 25.73 -22.20
CA LYS A 505 -5.14 26.24 -21.13
C LYS A 505 -6.32 25.28 -20.95
N ASN A 506 -7.03 24.98 -22.05
CA ASN A 506 -8.21 24.12 -22.03
C ASN A 506 -7.89 22.62 -22.16
N LYS A 507 -6.62 22.26 -22.35
CA LYS A 507 -6.12 20.88 -22.50
C LYS A 507 -6.79 20.18 -23.68
N THR A 508 -6.85 20.85 -24.82
CA THR A 508 -7.48 20.33 -26.03
C THR A 508 -6.56 20.37 -27.24
N ILE A 509 -6.74 19.43 -28.16
CA ILE A 509 -6.02 19.33 -29.42
C ILE A 509 -7.02 19.52 -30.56
N THR A 510 -6.64 20.31 -31.57
CA THR A 510 -7.36 20.41 -32.84
C THR A 510 -6.49 19.79 -33.92
N MET A 511 -6.98 18.75 -34.59
CA MET A 511 -6.28 18.01 -35.64
C MET A 511 -7.00 18.17 -36.99
N THR A 512 -6.24 18.25 -38.09
CA THR A 512 -6.85 18.29 -39.44
C THR A 512 -7.26 16.90 -39.95
N ILE A 513 -6.82 15.84 -39.27
CA ILE A 513 -7.20 14.44 -39.53
C ILE A 513 -7.84 13.84 -38.27
N ASP A 514 -8.50 12.69 -38.41
CA ASP A 514 -9.05 11.97 -37.27
C ASP A 514 -7.94 11.35 -36.42
N PRO A 515 -8.08 11.28 -35.08
CA PRO A 515 -7.18 10.50 -34.25
C PRO A 515 -7.31 9.02 -34.59
N LEU A 516 -6.29 8.22 -34.24
CA LEU A 516 -6.34 6.77 -34.46
C LEU A 516 -7.52 6.14 -33.71
N ASN A 517 -8.54 5.68 -34.44
CA ASN A 517 -9.72 5.04 -33.90
C ASN A 517 -9.84 3.57 -34.37
N ALA A 518 -10.68 2.77 -33.71
CA ALA A 518 -10.94 1.40 -34.16
C ALA A 518 -11.59 1.43 -35.57
N VAL A 519 -11.19 0.50 -36.44
CA VAL A 519 -11.65 0.52 -37.85
C VAL A 519 -13.17 0.40 -37.98
N GLU A 520 -13.83 -0.29 -37.06
CA GLU A 520 -15.28 -0.55 -37.09
C GLU A 520 -16.00 -0.07 -35.82
N TYR A 521 -15.66 1.13 -35.35
CA TYR A 521 -16.37 1.68 -34.20
C TYR A 521 -17.86 1.93 -34.51
N ILE A 522 -18.74 1.15 -33.85
CA ILE A 522 -20.19 1.31 -33.95
C ILE A 522 -20.61 2.53 -33.13
N GLY A 523 -20.98 3.61 -33.81
CA GLY A 523 -21.41 4.86 -33.18
C GLY A 523 -20.76 6.12 -33.77
N GLY A 524 -19.69 5.97 -34.56
CA GLY A 524 -19.00 7.07 -35.26
C GLY A 524 -18.36 8.11 -34.34
N ILE A 525 -17.53 8.97 -34.92
CA ILE A 525 -16.96 10.16 -34.26
C ILE A 525 -17.51 11.40 -34.95
N THR A 526 -18.03 12.34 -34.16
CA THR A 526 -18.52 13.60 -34.71
C THR A 526 -17.36 14.53 -34.97
N ARG A 527 -17.20 14.97 -36.22
CA ARG A 527 -16.34 16.10 -36.58
C ARG A 527 -17.18 17.34 -36.80
N THR A 528 -17.01 18.32 -35.94
CA THR A 528 -17.35 19.73 -36.17
C THR A 528 -16.06 20.54 -36.09
N ASP A 529 -16.02 21.71 -36.73
CA ASP A 529 -14.90 22.66 -36.59
C ASP A 529 -14.72 23.13 -35.13
N GLU A 530 -15.71 22.84 -34.27
CA GLU A 530 -15.72 23.06 -32.83
C GLU A 530 -15.25 21.84 -32.00
N THR A 531 -15.05 20.65 -32.59
CA THR A 531 -14.71 19.43 -31.84
C THR A 531 -13.24 19.40 -31.46
N LYS A 532 -12.90 20.22 -30.46
CA LYS A 532 -11.66 20.16 -29.72
C LYS A 532 -11.54 18.79 -29.04
N ILE A 533 -10.60 17.96 -29.50
CA ILE A 533 -10.30 16.66 -28.88
C ILE A 533 -9.75 16.95 -27.49
N LYS A 534 -10.38 16.40 -26.45
CA LYS A 534 -9.93 16.65 -25.08
C LYS A 534 -8.76 15.73 -24.76
N VAL A 535 -7.67 16.29 -24.22
CA VAL A 535 -6.67 15.45 -23.57
C VAL A 535 -7.17 15.17 -22.17
N MET A 536 -7.45 13.89 -21.90
CA MET A 536 -8.03 13.47 -20.63
C MET A 536 -6.93 13.16 -19.61
N SER A 537 -5.83 12.55 -20.08
CA SER A 537 -4.58 12.32 -19.34
C SER A 537 -3.40 12.21 -20.31
N LEU A 538 -2.19 12.52 -19.85
CA LEU A 538 -0.95 12.43 -20.63
C LEU A 538 0.24 12.14 -19.71
N SER A 539 1.02 11.11 -20.04
CA SER A 539 2.26 10.72 -19.37
C SER A 539 3.32 10.34 -20.41
N ASP A 540 4.50 9.91 -19.98
CA ASP A 540 5.58 9.48 -20.90
C ASP A 540 5.27 8.14 -21.60
N GLU A 541 4.24 7.42 -21.13
CA GLU A 541 3.92 6.05 -21.56
C GLU A 541 2.48 5.89 -22.04
N ALA A 542 1.61 6.85 -21.76
CA ALA A 542 0.17 6.69 -21.87
C ALA A 542 -0.51 8.02 -22.22
N LEU A 543 -1.51 7.97 -23.09
CA LEU A 543 -2.31 9.10 -23.54
C LEU A 543 -3.79 8.69 -23.57
N GLN A 544 -4.67 9.57 -23.10
CA GLN A 544 -6.10 9.39 -23.25
C GLN A 544 -6.72 10.59 -23.97
N LEU A 545 -7.45 10.32 -25.06
CA LEU A 545 -8.13 11.35 -25.85
C LEU A 545 -9.64 11.17 -25.78
N GLY A 546 -10.33 12.21 -25.31
CA GLY A 546 -11.77 12.30 -25.28
C GLY A 546 -12.32 12.81 -26.62
N VAL A 547 -13.16 12.00 -27.25
CA VAL A 547 -13.86 12.29 -28.51
C VAL A 547 -15.38 12.24 -28.31
N ILE A 548 -16.12 12.98 -29.14
CA ILE A 548 -17.59 12.99 -29.10
C ILE A 548 -18.14 11.93 -30.06
N ARG A 549 -18.95 11.02 -29.52
CA ARG A 549 -19.62 9.98 -30.30
C ARG A 549 -20.72 10.56 -31.18
N SER A 550 -20.88 10.05 -32.40
CA SER A 550 -21.94 10.50 -33.31
C SER A 550 -23.32 9.96 -32.97
N SER A 551 -23.41 8.81 -32.30
CA SER A 551 -24.67 8.17 -31.94
C SER A 551 -25.54 9.00 -30.99
N ASP A 552 -24.92 9.66 -30.02
CA ASP A 552 -25.58 10.19 -28.82
C ASP A 552 -24.91 11.45 -28.26
N GLY A 553 -23.84 11.96 -28.91
CA GLY A 553 -23.16 13.18 -28.50
C GLY A 553 -22.38 13.07 -27.18
N GLN A 554 -22.22 11.85 -26.66
CA GLN A 554 -21.55 11.57 -25.40
C GLN A 554 -20.03 11.55 -25.57
N LEU A 555 -19.28 11.86 -24.51
CA LEU A 555 -17.83 11.76 -24.51
C LEU A 555 -17.38 10.31 -24.32
N MET A 556 -16.48 9.87 -25.18
CA MET A 556 -15.78 8.59 -25.08
C MET A 556 -14.28 8.83 -25.07
N ILE A 557 -13.55 8.11 -24.23
CA ILE A 557 -12.10 8.17 -24.15
C ILE A 557 -11.47 7.02 -24.94
N TYR A 558 -10.58 7.35 -25.86
CA TYR A 558 -9.62 6.41 -26.44
C TYR A 558 -8.36 6.36 -25.59
N ASN A 559 -7.94 5.15 -25.26
CA ASN A 559 -6.74 4.89 -24.48
C ASN A 559 -5.60 4.45 -25.40
N TYR A 560 -4.46 5.08 -25.21
CA TYR A 560 -3.25 4.75 -25.94
C TYR A 560 -2.08 4.54 -24.98
N VAL A 561 -1.16 3.70 -25.41
CA VAL A 561 0.18 3.59 -24.85
C VAL A 561 1.22 3.88 -25.93
N THR A 562 2.44 4.21 -25.53
CA THR A 562 3.52 4.38 -26.52
C THR A 562 3.84 3.05 -27.21
N SER A 563 4.31 3.12 -28.46
CA SER A 563 4.77 1.92 -29.19
C SER A 563 5.82 1.13 -28.41
N ASP A 564 6.65 1.81 -27.62
CA ASP A 564 7.64 1.17 -26.76
C ASP A 564 7.00 0.33 -25.65
N VAL A 565 5.94 0.81 -25.00
CA VAL A 565 5.19 0.02 -23.99
C VAL A 565 4.55 -1.22 -24.62
N LYS A 566 3.97 -1.06 -25.82
CA LYS A 566 3.25 -2.14 -26.50
C LYS A 566 4.18 -3.21 -27.08
N ASN A 567 5.23 -2.80 -27.78
CA ASN A 567 6.10 -3.68 -28.57
C ASN A 567 7.45 -3.96 -27.90
N GLY A 568 7.83 -3.20 -26.88
CA GLY A 568 9.15 -3.23 -26.28
C GLY A 568 10.25 -2.68 -27.21
N TYR A 569 11.49 -2.80 -26.76
CA TYR A 569 12.69 -2.45 -27.53
C TYR A 569 13.43 -3.72 -27.93
N VAL A 570 13.89 -3.80 -29.18
CA VAL A 570 14.80 -4.90 -29.58
C VAL A 570 16.22 -4.56 -29.14
N ALA A 571 16.70 -5.23 -28.09
CA ALA A 571 18.11 -5.19 -27.72
C ALA A 571 18.88 -6.23 -28.53
N LYS A 572 19.87 -5.79 -29.32
CA LYS A 572 20.69 -6.66 -30.17
C LYS A 572 22.14 -6.67 -29.71
N LEU A 573 22.64 -7.85 -29.37
CA LEU A 573 24.04 -8.15 -29.17
C LEU A 573 24.66 -8.59 -30.50
N THR A 574 25.80 -8.01 -30.88
CA THR A 574 26.45 -8.32 -32.15
C THR A 574 27.94 -8.60 -31.92
N ALA A 575 28.45 -9.70 -32.47
CA ALA A 575 29.85 -10.10 -32.40
C ALA A 575 30.62 -9.65 -33.66
N TRP A 576 31.72 -8.93 -33.46
CA TRP A 576 32.57 -8.36 -34.50
C TRP A 576 33.97 -9.00 -34.50
N GLY A 577 34.56 -9.13 -35.69
CA GLY A 577 35.98 -9.47 -35.87
C GLY A 577 36.61 -8.76 -37.08
N ASP A 578 37.90 -8.98 -37.33
CA ASP A 578 38.77 -8.22 -38.26
C ASP A 578 38.40 -8.28 -39.76
N GLY A 579 37.19 -8.75 -40.10
CA GLY A 579 36.63 -8.77 -41.45
C GLY A 579 35.15 -8.36 -41.53
N GLY A 580 34.57 -7.85 -40.44
CA GLY A 580 33.16 -7.45 -40.36
C GLY A 580 32.33 -8.32 -39.41
N ASN A 581 31.00 -8.27 -39.58
CA ASN A 581 30.02 -8.83 -38.65
C ASN A 581 30.01 -10.37 -38.70
N TRP A 582 30.28 -11.05 -37.57
CA TRP A 582 30.42 -12.52 -37.53
C TRP A 582 29.16 -13.23 -37.05
N ASP A 583 28.44 -12.68 -36.06
CA ASP A 583 27.18 -13.24 -35.55
C ASP A 583 26.41 -12.23 -34.69
N GLY A 584 25.14 -12.50 -34.34
CA GLY A 584 24.38 -11.68 -33.43
C GLY A 584 23.19 -12.39 -32.79
N ALA A 585 22.77 -11.90 -31.63
CA ALA A 585 21.59 -12.36 -30.90
C ALA A 585 20.76 -11.16 -30.47
N SER A 586 19.44 -11.29 -30.44
CA SER A 586 18.55 -10.23 -29.97
C SER A 586 17.58 -10.74 -28.93
N THR A 587 17.11 -9.83 -28.07
CA THR A 587 15.97 -10.04 -27.18
C THR A 587 15.06 -8.83 -27.22
N VAL A 588 13.79 -9.00 -26.85
CA VAL A 588 12.86 -7.89 -26.66
C VAL A 588 12.90 -7.50 -25.18
N VAL A 589 13.27 -6.26 -24.92
CA VAL A 589 13.21 -5.62 -23.61
C VAL A 589 11.85 -4.96 -23.49
N SER A 590 11.07 -5.30 -22.47
CA SER A 590 9.78 -4.65 -22.20
C SER A 590 9.97 -3.13 -22.10
N GLY A 591 9.10 -2.34 -22.72
CA GLY A 591 9.19 -0.89 -22.64
C GLY A 591 8.62 -0.30 -21.34
N GLY A 592 8.84 1.01 -21.15
CA GLY A 592 8.36 1.78 -20.01
C GLY A 592 9.01 1.42 -18.66
N SER A 593 8.28 1.66 -17.56
CA SER A 593 8.66 1.38 -16.17
C SER A 593 9.03 -0.09 -15.91
N LYS A 594 8.59 -1.01 -16.79
CA LYS A 594 8.94 -2.43 -16.77
C LYS A 594 10.25 -2.77 -17.50
N ALA A 595 10.93 -1.79 -18.09
CA ALA A 595 12.24 -1.96 -18.72
C ALA A 595 13.38 -2.17 -17.72
N VAL A 596 13.13 -1.94 -16.43
CA VAL A 596 14.14 -2.05 -15.36
C VAL A 596 14.19 -3.51 -14.88
N GLY A 597 15.19 -4.26 -15.32
CA GLY A 597 15.40 -5.67 -14.97
C GLY A 597 16.65 -6.27 -15.60
N GLN A 598 17.00 -7.51 -15.22
CA GLN A 598 18.08 -8.26 -15.89
C GLN A 598 17.52 -9.00 -17.13
N TYR A 599 18.05 -8.69 -18.31
CA TYR A 599 17.73 -9.38 -19.55
C TYR A 599 18.90 -10.25 -19.99
N THR A 600 18.62 -11.53 -20.26
CA THR A 600 19.66 -12.47 -20.74
C THR A 600 19.60 -12.57 -22.26
N VAL A 601 20.69 -12.22 -22.95
CA VAL A 601 20.88 -12.46 -24.39
C VAL A 601 21.87 -13.61 -24.57
N LYS A 602 21.42 -14.73 -25.15
CA LYS A 602 22.28 -15.89 -25.42
C LYS A 602 22.74 -15.91 -26.87
N LEU A 603 24.05 -15.81 -27.08
CA LEU A 603 24.68 -16.03 -28.38
C LEU A 603 25.18 -17.49 -28.46
N LYS A 604 24.70 -18.27 -29.43
CA LYS A 604 25.20 -19.63 -29.68
C LYS A 604 26.13 -19.62 -30.89
N GLN A 605 27.44 -19.70 -30.64
CA GLN A 605 28.43 -19.74 -31.71
C GLN A 605 28.42 -21.13 -32.39
N LEU A 606 28.24 -21.18 -33.71
CA LEU A 606 28.19 -22.43 -34.49
C LEU A 606 29.58 -22.95 -34.93
N LYS A 607 30.66 -22.16 -34.78
CA LYS A 607 32.04 -22.58 -35.08
C LYS A 607 33.07 -21.98 -34.12
N PRO A 608 34.13 -22.71 -33.74
CA PRO A 608 35.21 -22.18 -32.91
C PRO A 608 36.09 -21.23 -33.74
N ALA A 609 36.22 -19.97 -33.31
CA ALA A 609 37.19 -19.01 -33.85
C ALA A 609 38.06 -18.46 -32.71
N PRO A 610 39.36 -18.18 -32.95
CA PRO A 610 40.26 -17.73 -31.91
C PRO A 610 39.99 -16.25 -31.60
N MET A 611 39.68 -15.95 -30.33
CA MET A 611 39.43 -14.64 -29.72
C MET A 611 38.14 -13.90 -30.14
N VAL A 612 37.19 -13.86 -29.20
CA VAL A 612 36.11 -12.86 -29.16
C VAL A 612 36.67 -11.62 -28.45
N ARG A 613 36.82 -10.49 -29.16
CA ARG A 613 37.06 -9.19 -28.54
C ARG A 613 35.73 -8.45 -28.41
N PHE A 614 35.39 -8.02 -27.19
CA PHE A 614 34.22 -7.19 -26.93
C PHE A 614 34.57 -5.72 -27.21
N THR A 615 34.38 -5.26 -28.43
CA THR A 615 34.55 -3.83 -28.78
C THR A 615 33.19 -3.20 -29.05
N SER A 616 32.75 -2.38 -28.08
CA SER A 616 31.55 -1.51 -28.09
C SER A 616 30.18 -2.20 -28.14
N LEU A 617 29.40 -2.07 -27.06
CA LEU A 617 27.94 -2.10 -27.15
C LEU A 617 27.48 -0.80 -27.84
N ILE A 618 27.19 -0.85 -29.13
CA ILE A 618 26.52 0.26 -29.82
C ILE A 618 25.01 0.12 -29.52
N TRP A 619 24.55 0.80 -28.48
CA TRP A 619 23.13 1.07 -28.28
C TRP A 619 22.70 2.16 -29.26
N LYS A 620 22.02 1.79 -30.35
CA LYS A 620 21.26 2.75 -31.16
C LYS A 620 19.86 2.89 -30.55
N ALA A 621 19.77 3.63 -29.46
CA ALA A 621 18.50 4.22 -29.05
C ALA A 621 18.30 5.49 -29.87
N LEU A 622 17.32 5.50 -30.77
CA LEU A 622 16.82 6.75 -31.37
C LEU A 622 16.07 7.49 -30.26
N LEU A 623 16.81 8.19 -29.41
CA LEU A 623 16.27 9.01 -28.31
C LEU A 623 16.06 10.43 -28.83
N GLN A 624 14.79 10.83 -28.98
CA GLN A 624 14.41 12.22 -28.74
C GLN A 624 14.36 12.43 -27.21
N ASN A 625 15.06 13.48 -26.78
CA ASN A 625 15.29 13.99 -25.41
C ASN A 625 14.37 13.42 -24.31
N THR A 626 14.83 12.50 -23.46
CA THR A 626 14.87 12.76 -21.99
C THR A 626 15.86 11.90 -21.19
N LEU A 627 16.53 10.89 -21.77
CA LEU A 627 17.34 9.91 -21.02
C LEU A 627 18.87 10.11 -21.06
N LYS A 628 19.35 11.30 -21.45
CA LYS A 628 20.81 11.57 -21.55
C LYS A 628 21.57 11.44 -20.22
N HIS A 629 20.93 11.63 -19.06
CA HIS A 629 21.63 11.60 -17.77
C HIS A 629 21.89 10.18 -17.21
N TRP A 630 20.99 9.23 -17.45
CA TRP A 630 21.15 7.85 -16.96
C TRP A 630 22.11 7.02 -17.83
N PHE A 631 22.17 7.30 -19.13
CA PHE A 631 23.05 6.60 -20.08
C PHE A 631 24.55 6.86 -19.83
N ALA A 632 24.91 8.05 -19.32
CA ALA A 632 26.30 8.41 -19.06
C ALA A 632 26.89 7.68 -17.83
N LEU A 633 26.10 7.43 -16.79
CA LEU A 633 26.57 6.72 -15.58
C LEU A 633 26.80 5.23 -15.83
N MET A 634 25.95 4.60 -16.65
CA MET A 634 26.02 3.17 -16.92
C MET A 634 27.23 2.80 -17.80
N LEU A 635 27.64 3.69 -18.73
CA LEU A 635 28.87 3.51 -19.51
C LEU A 635 30.15 3.70 -18.67
N SER A 636 30.15 4.60 -17.67
CA SER A 636 31.34 4.84 -16.83
C SER A 636 31.74 3.62 -16.00
N ARG A 637 30.74 2.89 -15.43
CA ARG A 637 31.01 1.69 -14.62
C ARG A 637 31.38 0.46 -15.42
N LEU A 638 31.09 0.44 -16.72
CA LEU A 638 31.48 -0.67 -17.60
C LEU A 638 32.93 -0.53 -18.10
N MET A 639 33.46 0.69 -18.20
CA MET A 639 34.85 0.94 -18.62
C MET A 639 35.88 0.74 -17.49
N ASP A 640 35.48 0.80 -16.21
CA ASP A 640 36.38 0.55 -15.07
C ASP A 640 36.66 -0.94 -14.79
N ARG A 641 36.09 -1.87 -15.58
CA ARG A 641 36.28 -3.33 -15.41
C ARG A 641 36.66 -4.08 -16.70
N ILE A 642 37.17 -3.39 -17.72
CA ILE A 642 37.71 -4.02 -18.94
C ILE A 642 39.23 -3.85 -18.99
#